data_AF-A0AAU7CLM1-F1
#
_entry.id   AF-A0AAU7CLM1-F1
#
_cell.length_a   1.000
_cell.length_b   1.000
_cell.length_c   1.000
_cell.angle_alpha   90.00
_cell.angle_beta   90.00
_cell.angle_gamma   90.00
#
_symmetry.space_group_name_H-M   'P 1'
#
loop_
_entity.id
_entity.type
_entity.pdbx_description
1 polymer ?
#
loop_
_entity_poly.entity_id
_entity_poly.type
_entity_poly.pdbx_seq_one_letter_code
_entity_poly.pdbx_strand_id
1 'polypeptide(L)'
;MANRRKTHLDALERRLTGPKRIGLFGHRNVGKTTLLAMFYRQASTGQVPGLRMAAANPASAEYLAEKIGQIESGEPPAGTLAETELRLHLYQGAARFDLIVKDYQGEHVTLGSDEPIQAFFADCDAVLLCLDPDGPASPAERQRRQQEIENLLERYIDRSEDGTTGRPVALLLTKFDRVLASVQGGQTGQQGPGSSDDPATWGVERLVEARYGMTRHALAQHAPGGAIFAVSSYGRGAEGGRPPAELHPLGLERPLGWLAEQLEAVDRDQLEWLWDLVPDDFPRLARCVDAFGRRYPKSSSAVEFRARLKTLRRRRFRRLVFRSTAAAAFGAVALAGYDAFGFRNALAFERSQPAPAVARRWTELLAWHPTLPWIWPGLDRRARLKEAEWTVKAAEVQVALGTDGPELRSKLASVKERAPQLVSAIRKVEHAQDQVRHDRLWDEIRAEALAPGDELEKPLTALRTFLRDFADTPHREEAQVLADSLKARITARESAADRHFLDDLTRSEVLPNADFRDLIDRARQFLADHPRSEWRGDVEHRLDGYVARLDSRDIDRARQYSQQYPTNFATRIERYQDYLKAHQTGGRYISEATEARDRVLREWDTYTYRQAYDHLLAHPDDVAEVARRLRTYLRDHREGRYATDARQYLAWWDKVSVPGEYRVTLRRGVVEPDVGKYLSGGPDLGVVIEVAGITYGPSPVVRNSHQPIWDYTFSRPIRWKLGDPVTVRIIDHDWSDSTVFTLNSRKGDPLAMRNLTGTLKPAKGGKTSLVFTSSFQMPRLSKPD
;
A
#
# COMPACT_ATOMS: atom_id res chain seq x y z
N MET A 1 -7.67 30.41 -18.13
CA MET A 1 -8.13 29.37 -19.09
C MET A 1 -6.98 28.58 -19.74
N ALA A 2 -5.93 29.22 -20.26
CA ALA A 2 -4.79 28.51 -20.87
C ALA A 2 -4.06 27.53 -19.92
N ASN A 3 -3.84 27.92 -18.65
CA ASN A 3 -3.26 27.02 -17.64
C ASN A 3 -4.14 25.80 -17.35
N ARG A 4 -5.46 25.98 -17.22
CA ARG A 4 -6.41 24.86 -16.99
C ARG A 4 -6.41 23.87 -18.16
N ARG A 5 -6.36 24.36 -19.41
CA ARG A 5 -6.26 23.52 -20.61
C ARG A 5 -4.91 22.77 -20.69
N LYS A 6 -3.81 23.42 -20.31
CA LYS A 6 -2.48 22.77 -20.27
C LYS A 6 -2.43 21.66 -19.21
N THR A 7 -2.89 21.94 -17.99
CA THR A 7 -2.95 20.94 -16.91
C THR A 7 -3.80 19.73 -17.29
N HIS A 8 -4.91 19.97 -17.99
CA HIS A 8 -5.82 18.93 -18.46
C HIS A 8 -5.19 18.07 -19.58
N LEU A 9 -4.49 18.67 -20.55
CA LEU A 9 -3.74 17.94 -21.57
C LEU A 9 -2.60 17.10 -20.98
N ASP A 10 -1.88 17.63 -19.99
CA ASP A 10 -0.81 16.90 -19.29
C ASP A 10 -1.38 15.74 -18.45
N ALA A 11 -2.59 15.87 -17.92
CA ALA A 11 -3.29 14.78 -17.24
C ALA A 11 -3.72 13.67 -18.19
N LEU A 12 -4.26 14.03 -19.36
CA LEU A 12 -4.65 13.09 -20.42
C LEU A 12 -3.43 12.33 -20.96
N GLU A 13 -2.34 13.04 -21.26
CA GLU A 13 -1.07 12.40 -21.66
C GLU A 13 -0.57 11.42 -20.59
N ARG A 14 -0.57 11.83 -19.31
CA ARG A 14 -0.13 10.97 -18.20
C ARG A 14 -0.96 9.69 -18.10
N ARG A 15 -2.28 9.75 -18.31
CA ARG A 15 -3.17 8.58 -18.29
C ARG A 15 -2.93 7.65 -19.47
N LEU A 16 -2.70 8.19 -20.66
CA LEU A 16 -2.39 7.39 -21.84
C LEU A 16 -1.02 6.71 -21.73
N THR A 17 0.00 7.41 -21.21
CA THR A 17 1.38 6.89 -21.15
C THR A 17 1.70 6.10 -19.87
N GLY A 18 0.99 6.36 -18.78
CA GLY A 18 1.26 5.80 -17.45
C GLY A 18 0.61 4.44 -17.18
N PRO A 19 0.84 3.87 -15.97
CA PRO A 19 0.16 2.66 -15.53
C PRO A 19 -1.33 2.91 -15.25
N LYS A 20 -2.14 1.86 -15.43
CA LYS A 20 -3.59 1.88 -15.25
C LYS A 20 -3.99 1.61 -13.81
N ARG A 21 -4.79 2.49 -13.23
CA ARG A 21 -5.25 2.42 -11.84
C ARG A 21 -6.58 1.69 -11.78
N ILE A 22 -6.60 0.53 -11.15
CA ILE A 22 -7.80 -0.29 -11.00
C ILE A 22 -8.25 -0.24 -9.54
N GLY A 23 -9.49 0.21 -9.33
CA GLY A 23 -10.08 0.26 -8.01
C GLY A 23 -10.85 -1.01 -7.69
N LEU A 24 -10.55 -1.67 -6.57
CA LEU A 24 -11.30 -2.82 -6.05
C LEU A 24 -12.02 -2.41 -4.78
N PHE A 25 -13.34 -2.23 -4.83
CA PHE A 25 -14.13 -1.75 -3.70
C PHE A 25 -15.20 -2.76 -3.29
N GLY A 26 -15.72 -2.59 -2.08
CA GLY A 26 -16.74 -3.43 -1.49
C GLY A 26 -16.59 -3.51 0.03
N HIS A 27 -17.64 -3.94 0.72
CA HIS A 27 -17.70 -4.01 2.18
C HIS A 27 -16.61 -4.93 2.80
N ARG A 28 -16.48 -4.88 4.13
CA ARG A 28 -15.66 -5.84 4.86
C ARG A 28 -16.18 -7.27 4.62
N ASN A 29 -15.26 -8.22 4.53
CA ASN A 29 -15.56 -9.65 4.37
C ASN A 29 -16.26 -10.04 3.06
N VAL A 30 -16.35 -9.17 2.03
CA VAL A 30 -16.85 -9.58 0.70
C VAL A 30 -15.84 -10.42 -0.10
N GLY A 31 -14.61 -10.58 0.40
CA GLY A 31 -13.58 -11.42 -0.23
C GLY A 31 -12.69 -10.70 -1.25
N LYS A 32 -12.48 -9.38 -1.13
CA LYS A 32 -11.62 -8.59 -2.04
C LYS A 32 -10.18 -9.12 -2.12
N THR A 33 -9.51 -9.22 -0.98
CA THR A 33 -8.13 -9.72 -0.88
C THR A 33 -8.02 -11.15 -1.40
N THR A 34 -8.98 -12.01 -1.04
CA THR A 34 -9.07 -13.39 -1.53
C THR A 34 -9.24 -13.44 -3.05
N LEU A 35 -10.12 -12.61 -3.61
CA LEU A 35 -10.34 -12.52 -5.05
C LEU A 35 -9.07 -12.07 -5.78
N LEU A 36 -8.37 -11.06 -5.26
CA LEU A 36 -7.14 -10.57 -5.87
C LEU A 36 -6.00 -11.60 -5.85
N ALA A 37 -5.84 -12.28 -4.71
CA ALA A 37 -4.89 -13.39 -4.58
C ALA A 37 -5.20 -14.52 -5.57
N MET A 38 -6.49 -14.86 -5.74
CA MET A 38 -6.90 -15.92 -6.66
C MET A 38 -6.82 -15.50 -8.13
N PHE A 39 -7.11 -14.24 -8.49
CA PHE A 39 -6.81 -13.71 -9.82
C PHE A 39 -5.32 -13.88 -10.13
N TYR A 40 -4.45 -13.51 -9.19
CA TYR A 40 -3.01 -13.68 -9.35
C TYR A 40 -2.59 -15.14 -9.47
N ARG A 41 -3.05 -16.01 -8.57
CA ARG A 41 -2.74 -17.44 -8.63
C ARG A 41 -3.18 -18.06 -9.96
N GLN A 42 -4.44 -17.90 -10.35
CA GLN A 42 -5.00 -18.53 -11.54
C GLN A 42 -4.37 -17.99 -12.83
N ALA A 43 -4.16 -16.67 -12.92
CA ALA A 43 -3.56 -16.07 -14.11
C ALA A 43 -2.04 -16.29 -14.19
N SER A 44 -1.31 -16.30 -13.06
CA SER A 44 0.14 -16.56 -13.08
C SER A 44 0.49 -18.00 -13.43
N THR A 45 -0.35 -18.96 -13.02
CA THR A 45 -0.20 -20.39 -13.32
C THR A 45 -0.77 -20.80 -14.69
N GLY A 46 -1.36 -19.86 -15.43
CA GLY A 46 -1.93 -20.11 -16.76
C GLY A 46 -3.26 -20.88 -16.74
N GLN A 47 -3.91 -20.97 -15.58
CA GLN A 47 -5.23 -21.61 -15.42
C GLN A 47 -6.38 -20.75 -15.97
N VAL A 48 -6.13 -19.46 -16.26
CA VAL A 48 -7.05 -18.58 -16.99
C VAL A 48 -6.63 -18.52 -18.47
N PRO A 49 -7.41 -19.12 -19.41
CA PRO A 49 -7.04 -19.13 -20.82
C PRO A 49 -6.86 -17.73 -21.39
N GLY A 50 -5.75 -17.49 -22.10
CA GLY A 50 -5.48 -16.23 -22.81
C GLY A 50 -5.07 -15.05 -21.92
N LEU A 51 -5.07 -15.20 -20.60
CA LEU A 51 -4.69 -14.18 -19.63
C LEU A 51 -3.54 -14.67 -18.75
N ARG A 52 -2.56 -13.79 -18.52
CA ARG A 52 -1.48 -14.04 -17.56
C ARG A 52 -1.28 -12.83 -16.67
N MET A 53 -0.98 -13.05 -15.39
CA MET A 53 -0.67 -11.96 -14.47
C MET A 53 0.68 -12.19 -13.79
N ALA A 54 1.44 -11.13 -13.57
CA ALA A 54 2.74 -11.15 -12.90
C ALA A 54 2.87 -9.96 -11.96
N ALA A 55 3.59 -10.11 -10.86
CA ALA A 55 3.90 -8.98 -9.99
C ALA A 55 4.98 -8.10 -10.64
N ALA A 56 4.82 -6.79 -10.57
CA ALA A 56 5.75 -5.83 -11.15
C ALA A 56 6.92 -5.48 -10.21
N ASN A 57 6.79 -5.80 -8.91
CA ASN A 57 7.83 -5.59 -7.91
C ASN A 57 7.84 -6.72 -6.85
N PRO A 58 8.95 -6.89 -6.08
CA PRO A 58 9.06 -7.94 -5.07
C PRO A 58 8.00 -7.82 -3.96
N ALA A 59 7.72 -6.61 -3.48
CA ALA A 59 6.74 -6.39 -2.42
C ALA A 59 5.33 -6.88 -2.78
N SER A 60 4.86 -6.64 -4.01
CA SER A 60 3.56 -7.16 -4.47
C SER A 60 3.58 -8.68 -4.62
N ALA A 61 4.72 -9.25 -5.03
CA ALA A 61 4.88 -10.69 -5.18
C ALA A 61 4.84 -11.38 -3.80
N GLU A 62 5.57 -10.86 -2.82
CA GLU A 62 5.62 -11.37 -1.44
C GLU A 62 4.26 -11.28 -0.77
N TYR A 63 3.59 -10.12 -0.87
CA TYR A 63 2.25 -9.92 -0.33
C TYR A 63 1.25 -10.96 -0.89
N LEU A 64 1.21 -11.12 -2.22
CA LEU A 64 0.29 -12.07 -2.85
C LEU A 64 0.67 -13.51 -2.55
N ALA A 65 1.96 -13.84 -2.49
CA ALA A 65 2.43 -15.17 -2.13
C ALA A 65 2.06 -15.55 -0.69
N GLU A 66 2.17 -14.62 0.27
CA GLU A 66 1.73 -14.83 1.65
C GLU A 66 0.22 -15.14 1.71
N LYS A 67 -0.61 -14.36 0.98
CA LYS A 67 -2.06 -14.59 0.97
C LYS A 67 -2.45 -15.87 0.26
N ILE A 68 -1.76 -16.24 -0.82
CA ILE A 68 -1.97 -17.54 -1.49
C ILE A 68 -1.56 -18.68 -0.56
N GLY A 69 -0.41 -18.58 0.12
CA GLY A 69 0.04 -19.59 1.08
C GLY A 69 -0.95 -19.82 2.23
N GLN A 70 -1.54 -18.75 2.76
CA GLN A 70 -2.63 -18.83 3.75
C GLN A 70 -3.86 -19.55 3.18
N ILE A 71 -4.27 -19.21 1.96
CA ILE A 71 -5.42 -19.85 1.31
C ILE A 71 -5.16 -21.34 1.06
N GLU A 72 -3.97 -21.69 0.58
CA GLU A 72 -3.60 -23.08 0.29
C GLU A 72 -3.38 -23.93 1.55
N SER A 73 -3.06 -23.31 2.69
CA SER A 73 -2.98 -24.00 3.99
C SER A 73 -4.34 -24.25 4.64
N GLY A 74 -5.45 -23.82 4.02
CA GLY A 74 -6.79 -23.96 4.60
C GLY A 74 -7.18 -22.81 5.53
N GLU A 75 -6.34 -21.77 5.66
CA GLU A 75 -6.60 -20.62 6.51
C GLU A 75 -7.28 -19.48 5.74
N PRO A 76 -8.26 -18.78 6.33
CA PRO A 76 -8.82 -17.59 5.71
C PRO A 76 -7.76 -16.47 5.72
N PRO A 77 -7.57 -15.74 4.62
CA PRO A 77 -6.61 -14.63 4.61
C PRO A 77 -7.00 -13.59 5.65
N ALA A 78 -6.03 -13.14 6.44
CA ALA A 78 -6.25 -12.13 7.46
C ALA A 78 -6.81 -10.84 6.84
N GLY A 79 -7.74 -10.18 7.54
CA GLY A 79 -8.29 -8.92 7.08
C GLY A 79 -7.17 -7.88 6.89
N THR A 80 -7.21 -7.14 5.78
CA THR A 80 -6.24 -6.08 5.46
C THR A 80 -6.25 -5.03 6.57
N LEU A 81 -5.12 -4.90 7.30
CA LEU A 81 -4.93 -3.97 8.43
C LEU A 81 -4.43 -2.59 7.98
N ALA A 82 -3.85 -2.49 6.77
CA ALA A 82 -3.33 -1.25 6.20
C ALA A 82 -3.48 -1.25 4.67
N GLU A 83 -3.71 -0.07 4.07
CA GLU A 83 -3.78 0.11 2.61
C GLU A 83 -2.51 -0.43 1.94
N THR A 84 -2.67 -1.34 0.96
CA THR A 84 -1.54 -1.92 0.22
C THR A 84 -1.70 -1.63 -1.28
N GLU A 85 -0.73 -0.93 -1.87
CA GLU A 85 -0.65 -0.71 -3.32
C GLU A 85 0.11 -1.86 -3.99
N LEU A 86 -0.57 -2.58 -4.88
CA LEU A 86 -0.06 -3.70 -5.64
C LEU A 86 0.19 -3.28 -7.08
N ARG A 87 1.40 -3.55 -7.57
CA ARG A 87 1.80 -3.27 -8.95
C ARG A 87 1.87 -4.58 -9.72
N LEU A 88 1.06 -4.69 -10.75
CA LEU A 88 0.82 -5.94 -11.49
C LEU A 88 0.99 -5.71 -12.98
N HIS A 89 1.40 -6.75 -13.69
CA HIS A 89 1.38 -6.82 -15.15
C HIS A 89 0.30 -7.82 -15.55
N LEU A 90 -0.74 -7.35 -16.24
CA LEU A 90 -1.73 -8.20 -16.88
C LEU A 90 -1.35 -8.35 -18.36
N TYR A 91 -1.37 -9.57 -18.86
CA TYR A 91 -1.10 -9.92 -20.25
C TYR A 91 -2.36 -10.54 -20.84
N GLN A 92 -2.80 -10.02 -21.98
CA GLN A 92 -3.88 -10.62 -22.78
C GLN A 92 -3.37 -10.83 -24.20
N GLY A 93 -3.04 -12.07 -24.54
CA GLY A 93 -2.31 -12.37 -25.78
C GLY A 93 -0.97 -11.63 -25.87
N ALA A 94 -0.88 -10.65 -26.78
CA ALA A 94 0.33 -9.82 -26.95
C ALA A 94 0.23 -8.45 -26.25
N ALA A 95 -0.96 -8.09 -25.73
CA ALA A 95 -1.15 -6.85 -24.99
C ALA A 95 -0.60 -6.99 -23.57
N ARG A 96 -0.03 -5.90 -23.04
CA ARG A 96 0.51 -5.82 -21.68
C ARG A 96 -0.02 -4.56 -21.00
N PHE A 97 -0.67 -4.74 -19.87
CA PHE A 97 -1.20 -3.69 -19.03
C PHE A 97 -0.37 -3.61 -17.75
N ASP A 98 0.22 -2.44 -17.49
CA ASP A 98 0.82 -2.14 -16.21
C ASP A 98 -0.28 -1.61 -15.29
N LEU A 99 -0.64 -2.38 -14.26
CA LEU A 99 -1.76 -2.11 -13.36
C LEU A 99 -1.26 -1.68 -11.98
N ILE A 100 -1.97 -0.73 -11.38
CA ILE A 100 -1.89 -0.37 -9.97
C ILE A 100 -3.23 -0.71 -9.34
N VAL A 101 -3.24 -1.69 -8.44
CA VAL A 101 -4.43 -2.12 -7.71
C VAL A 101 -4.21 -1.80 -6.23
N LYS A 102 -5.17 -1.16 -5.58
CA LYS A 102 -5.10 -0.90 -4.15
C LYS A 102 -6.05 -1.82 -3.39
N ASP A 103 -5.51 -2.56 -2.41
CA ASP A 103 -6.32 -3.31 -1.46
C ASP A 103 -6.62 -2.43 -0.25
N TYR A 104 -7.88 -2.04 -0.12
CA TYR A 104 -8.39 -1.21 0.98
C TYR A 104 -9.03 -2.08 2.07
N GLN A 105 -8.79 -1.70 3.33
CA GLN A 105 -9.51 -2.27 4.48
C GLN A 105 -11.01 -1.97 4.35
N GLY A 106 -11.84 -2.99 4.58
CA GLY A 106 -13.28 -2.91 4.36
C GLY A 106 -14.04 -1.92 5.27
N GLU A 107 -13.46 -1.49 6.39
CA GLU A 107 -14.04 -0.47 7.28
C GLU A 107 -13.96 0.95 6.71
N HIS A 108 -12.92 1.26 5.93
CA HIS A 108 -12.81 2.56 5.25
C HIS A 108 -13.71 2.68 4.02
N VAL A 109 -14.32 1.58 3.56
CA VAL A 109 -15.33 1.60 2.48
C VAL A 109 -16.75 1.79 3.02
N THR A 110 -17.03 1.31 4.25
CA THR A 110 -18.32 1.52 4.94
C THR A 110 -18.57 2.97 5.37
N LEU A 111 -17.55 3.81 5.31
CA LEU A 111 -17.64 5.23 5.61
C LEU A 111 -16.97 5.95 4.43
N GLY A 112 -17.76 6.50 3.51
CA GLY A 112 -17.26 7.40 2.46
C GLY A 112 -16.72 8.72 3.03
N SER A 113 -15.94 8.69 4.11
CA SER A 113 -15.42 9.82 4.89
C SER A 113 -13.93 10.07 4.72
N ASP A 114 -13.16 9.13 4.15
CA ASP A 114 -11.72 9.34 3.91
C ASP A 114 -11.45 9.93 2.52
N GLU A 115 -11.03 11.20 2.51
CA GLU A 115 -10.62 11.96 1.32
C GLU A 115 -9.59 11.24 0.42
N PRO A 116 -8.61 10.46 0.95
CA PRO A 116 -7.65 9.69 0.13
C PRO A 116 -8.30 8.62 -0.76
N ILE A 117 -9.35 7.96 -0.28
CA ILE A 117 -10.06 6.89 -1.03
C ILE A 117 -10.83 7.53 -2.18
N GLN A 118 -11.47 8.67 -1.92
CA GLN A 118 -12.21 9.39 -2.93
C GLN A 118 -11.28 9.98 -3.99
N ALA A 119 -10.08 10.45 -3.61
CA ALA A 119 -9.07 10.94 -4.56
C ALA A 119 -8.54 9.80 -5.45
N PHE A 120 -8.27 8.62 -4.88
CA PHE A 120 -7.86 7.46 -5.68
C PHE A 120 -8.98 6.96 -6.59
N PHE A 121 -10.21 6.89 -6.08
CA PHE A 121 -11.39 6.52 -6.84
C PHE A 121 -11.63 7.48 -8.01
N ALA A 122 -11.47 8.79 -7.77
CA ALA A 122 -11.54 9.83 -8.80
C ALA A 122 -10.40 9.75 -9.83
N ASP A 123 -9.32 9.02 -9.56
CA ASP A 123 -8.20 8.83 -10.50
C ASP A 123 -8.05 7.38 -11.03
N CYS A 124 -9.00 6.49 -10.73
CA CYS A 124 -9.03 5.14 -11.31
C CYS A 124 -9.42 5.17 -12.79
N ASP A 125 -8.75 4.34 -13.60
CA ASP A 125 -9.10 4.10 -15.01
C ASP A 125 -10.27 3.10 -15.14
N ALA A 126 -10.44 2.18 -14.17
CA ALA A 126 -11.56 1.24 -14.09
C ALA A 126 -11.87 0.84 -12.65
N VAL A 127 -13.10 0.38 -12.40
CA VAL A 127 -13.59 0.04 -11.06
C VAL A 127 -14.25 -1.34 -11.05
N LEU A 128 -13.90 -2.16 -10.04
CA LEU A 128 -14.53 -3.44 -9.73
C LEU A 128 -15.21 -3.34 -8.35
N LEU A 129 -16.53 -3.51 -8.31
CA LEU A 129 -17.37 -3.44 -7.11
C LEU A 129 -17.76 -4.84 -6.65
N CYS A 130 -17.20 -5.30 -5.53
CA CYS A 130 -17.44 -6.62 -4.96
C CYS A 130 -18.63 -6.64 -3.99
N LEU A 131 -19.60 -7.52 -4.25
CA LEU A 131 -20.78 -7.76 -3.42
C LEU A 131 -20.86 -9.22 -2.97
N ASP A 132 -21.22 -9.43 -1.71
CA ASP A 132 -21.50 -10.76 -1.16
C ASP A 132 -23.01 -11.06 -1.26
N PRO A 133 -23.45 -12.06 -2.04
CA PRO A 133 -24.85 -12.39 -2.28
C PRO A 133 -25.57 -12.93 -1.03
N ASP A 134 -24.83 -13.52 -0.08
CA ASP A 134 -25.33 -14.00 1.21
C ASP A 134 -25.02 -13.00 2.34
N GLY A 135 -24.94 -11.72 1.99
CA GLY A 135 -24.89 -10.62 2.94
C GLY A 135 -26.03 -10.65 3.97
N PRO A 136 -26.04 -9.70 4.92
CA PRO A 136 -26.79 -9.77 6.16
C PRO A 136 -28.23 -10.24 5.96
N ALA A 137 -28.66 -11.19 6.79
CA ALA A 137 -29.99 -11.78 6.75
C ALA A 137 -31.10 -10.72 6.90
N SER A 138 -30.77 -9.55 7.46
CA SER A 138 -31.70 -8.44 7.64
C SER A 138 -31.89 -7.64 6.33
N PRO A 139 -33.15 -7.47 5.86
CA PRO A 139 -33.45 -6.64 4.68
C PRO A 139 -32.96 -5.19 4.82
N ALA A 140 -33.01 -4.63 6.03
CA ALA A 140 -32.59 -3.26 6.32
C ALA A 140 -31.09 -3.03 6.12
N GLU A 141 -30.24 -3.98 6.53
CA GLU A 141 -28.79 -3.85 6.34
C GLU A 141 -28.42 -4.07 4.87
N ARG A 142 -29.15 -4.93 4.15
CA ARG A 142 -28.99 -5.07 2.70
C ARG A 142 -29.34 -3.77 1.95
N GLN A 143 -30.44 -3.12 2.32
CA GLN A 143 -30.85 -1.84 1.73
C GLN A 143 -29.84 -0.73 2.06
N ARG A 144 -29.36 -0.65 3.32
CA ARG A 144 -28.31 0.29 3.70
C ARG A 144 -27.04 0.12 2.86
N ARG A 145 -26.58 -1.12 2.67
CA ARG A 145 -25.39 -1.40 1.83
C ARG A 145 -25.62 -1.01 0.38
N GLN A 146 -26.81 -1.22 -0.17
CA GLN A 146 -27.16 -0.77 -1.53
C GLN A 146 -27.11 0.76 -1.64
N GLN A 147 -27.64 1.48 -0.66
CA GLN A 147 -27.57 2.95 -0.62
C GLN A 147 -26.14 3.47 -0.52
N GLU A 148 -25.27 2.79 0.23
CA GLU A 148 -23.85 3.14 0.33
C GLU A 148 -23.12 2.98 -1.00
N ILE A 149 -23.44 1.93 -1.77
CA ILE A 149 -22.87 1.70 -3.11
C ILE A 149 -23.40 2.73 -4.11
N GLU A 150 -24.69 3.03 -4.04
CA GLU A 150 -25.32 4.07 -4.87
C GLU A 150 -24.67 5.44 -4.61
N ASN A 151 -24.54 5.84 -3.35
CA ASN A 151 -23.84 7.07 -2.97
C ASN A 151 -22.39 7.10 -3.46
N LEU A 152 -21.71 5.95 -3.50
CA LEU A 152 -20.35 5.83 -4.05
C LEU A 152 -20.35 5.99 -5.58
N LEU A 153 -21.33 5.42 -6.28
CA LEU A 153 -21.52 5.58 -7.72
C LEU A 153 -21.93 7.01 -8.11
N GLU A 154 -22.79 7.68 -7.36
CA GLU A 154 -23.16 9.08 -7.60
C GLU A 154 -21.93 10.00 -7.44
N ARG A 155 -21.20 9.85 -6.33
CA ARG A 155 -19.96 10.61 -6.09
C ARG A 155 -18.86 10.32 -7.11
N TYR A 156 -18.86 9.12 -7.70
CA TYR A 156 -17.97 8.76 -8.81
C TYR A 156 -18.18 9.68 -10.01
N ILE A 157 -19.44 10.00 -10.30
CA ILE A 157 -19.84 10.82 -11.45
C ILE A 157 -19.66 12.29 -11.16
N ASP A 158 -20.06 12.77 -9.97
CA ASP A 158 -19.96 14.18 -9.61
C ASP A 158 -18.52 14.68 -9.63
N ARG A 159 -17.54 13.82 -9.29
CA ARG A 159 -16.11 14.16 -9.38
C ARG A 159 -15.48 13.89 -10.74
N SER A 160 -16.24 13.42 -11.71
CA SER A 160 -15.77 13.16 -13.08
C SER A 160 -15.83 14.39 -14.01
N GLU A 161 -16.16 15.57 -13.47
CA GLU A 161 -16.22 16.88 -14.19
C GLU A 161 -14.94 17.27 -14.94
N ASP A 162 -13.83 16.53 -14.77
CA ASP A 162 -12.59 16.66 -15.55
C ASP A 162 -12.71 16.19 -17.03
N GLY A 163 -13.92 15.94 -17.53
CA GLY A 163 -14.18 15.60 -18.93
C GLY A 163 -13.83 14.16 -19.29
N THR A 164 -13.70 13.26 -18.31
CA THR A 164 -13.60 11.81 -18.57
C THR A 164 -14.97 11.16 -18.50
N THR A 165 -15.75 11.32 -19.56
CA THR A 165 -16.99 10.57 -19.78
C THR A 165 -16.69 9.08 -19.90
N GLY A 166 -17.41 8.24 -19.12
CA GLY A 166 -17.55 6.81 -19.43
C GLY A 166 -16.47 5.86 -18.89
N ARG A 167 -15.99 6.05 -17.65
CA ARG A 167 -15.08 5.07 -17.04
C ARG A 167 -15.80 3.74 -16.76
N PRO A 168 -15.17 2.58 -17.05
CA PRO A 168 -15.79 1.28 -16.91
C PRO A 168 -15.92 0.85 -15.44
N VAL A 169 -17.12 0.42 -15.06
CA VAL A 169 -17.44 -0.12 -13.74
C VAL A 169 -18.05 -1.51 -13.88
N ALA A 170 -17.48 -2.51 -13.21
CA ALA A 170 -18.08 -3.85 -13.16
C ALA A 170 -18.50 -4.24 -11.74
N LEU A 171 -19.65 -4.90 -11.64
CA LEU A 171 -20.17 -5.48 -10.42
C LEU A 171 -19.77 -6.96 -10.34
N LEU A 172 -19.09 -7.34 -9.26
CA LEU A 172 -18.64 -8.71 -9.00
C LEU A 172 -19.43 -9.28 -7.82
N LEU A 173 -20.33 -10.23 -8.11
CA LEU A 173 -20.96 -11.05 -7.09
C LEU A 173 -19.97 -12.12 -6.64
N THR A 174 -19.29 -11.88 -5.52
CA THR A 174 -18.32 -12.80 -4.94
C THR A 174 -19.01 -13.96 -4.21
N LYS A 175 -18.28 -15.03 -3.87
CA LYS A 175 -18.81 -16.20 -3.15
C LYS A 175 -20.04 -16.83 -3.81
N PHE A 176 -20.10 -16.78 -5.15
CA PHE A 176 -21.26 -17.25 -5.90
C PHE A 176 -21.50 -18.77 -5.77
N ASP A 177 -20.49 -19.53 -5.34
CA ASP A 177 -20.60 -20.94 -4.96
C ASP A 177 -21.71 -21.21 -3.94
N ARG A 178 -21.97 -20.27 -3.02
CA ARG A 178 -23.02 -20.41 -2.01
C ARG A 178 -24.42 -20.27 -2.59
N VAL A 179 -24.58 -19.38 -3.57
CA VAL A 179 -25.82 -19.23 -4.33
C VAL A 179 -26.10 -20.50 -5.11
N LEU A 180 -25.09 -21.06 -5.79
CA LEU A 180 -25.23 -22.32 -6.53
C LEU A 180 -25.62 -23.47 -5.61
N ALA A 181 -25.03 -23.56 -4.41
CA ALA A 181 -25.40 -24.57 -3.41
C ALA A 181 -26.85 -24.41 -2.93
N SER A 182 -27.32 -23.16 -2.73
CA SER A 182 -28.70 -22.89 -2.29
C SER A 182 -29.76 -23.26 -3.35
N VAL A 183 -29.45 -23.10 -4.64
CA VAL A 183 -30.36 -23.46 -5.75
C VAL A 183 -30.40 -24.98 -5.95
N GLN A 184 -29.27 -25.67 -5.79
CA GLN A 184 -29.20 -27.14 -5.90
C GLN A 184 -29.84 -27.87 -4.71
N GLY A 185 -29.78 -27.29 -3.50
CA GLY A 185 -30.45 -27.83 -2.31
C GLY A 185 -31.98 -27.63 -2.28
N GLY A 186 -32.52 -26.76 -3.15
CA GLY A 186 -33.94 -26.39 -3.19
C GLY A 186 -34.79 -27.07 -4.28
N GLN A 187 -34.19 -27.83 -5.20
CA GLN A 187 -34.91 -28.53 -6.28
C GLN A 187 -34.98 -30.04 -6.05
N THR A 188 -35.93 -30.47 -5.22
CA THR A 188 -36.44 -31.86 -5.17
C THR A 188 -37.89 -31.97 -5.69
N GLY A 189 -38.41 -30.97 -6.41
CA GLY A 189 -39.74 -31.08 -7.04
C GLY A 189 -39.88 -30.17 -8.26
N GLN A 190 -40.40 -30.76 -9.35
CA GLN A 190 -40.74 -30.16 -10.66
C GLN A 190 -39.59 -29.87 -11.63
N GLN A 191 -39.23 -30.91 -12.40
CA GLN A 191 -38.65 -30.77 -13.72
C GLN A 191 -39.76 -30.49 -14.75
N GLY A 192 -39.64 -29.38 -15.49
CA GLY A 192 -40.26 -29.22 -16.81
C GLY A 192 -39.19 -29.40 -17.89
N PRO A 193 -39.49 -30.04 -19.04
CA PRO A 193 -38.47 -30.37 -20.03
C PRO A 193 -38.23 -29.20 -21.00
N GLY A 194 -36.96 -28.84 -21.18
CA GLY A 194 -36.49 -28.08 -22.34
C GLY A 194 -35.93 -26.68 -22.05
N SER A 195 -34.65 -26.61 -21.70
CA SER A 195 -33.71 -25.61 -22.25
C SER A 195 -32.29 -25.99 -21.83
N SER A 196 -31.45 -26.30 -22.81
CA SER A 196 -30.01 -26.55 -22.66
C SER A 196 -29.21 -25.26 -22.46
N ASP A 197 -29.69 -24.36 -21.59
CA ASP A 197 -29.08 -23.06 -21.36
C ASP A 197 -28.41 -23.01 -19.98
N ASP A 198 -27.14 -22.63 -19.99
CA ASP A 198 -26.25 -22.54 -18.83
C ASP A 198 -26.86 -21.68 -17.70
N PRO A 199 -27.11 -22.24 -16.49
CA PRO A 199 -27.69 -21.52 -15.36
C PRO A 199 -26.91 -20.26 -14.95
N ALA A 200 -25.63 -20.18 -15.33
CA ALA A 200 -24.73 -19.07 -15.01
C ALA A 200 -25.06 -17.76 -15.74
N THR A 201 -25.71 -17.78 -16.91
CA THR A 201 -25.85 -16.56 -17.73
C THR A 201 -27.12 -15.75 -17.43
N TRP A 202 -28.27 -16.41 -17.19
CA TRP A 202 -29.52 -15.71 -16.82
C TRP A 202 -29.80 -15.67 -15.32
N GLY A 203 -29.09 -16.46 -14.51
CA GLY A 203 -29.29 -16.49 -13.06
C GLY A 203 -28.71 -15.26 -12.35
N VAL A 204 -27.56 -14.77 -12.79
CA VAL A 204 -26.79 -13.71 -12.11
C VAL A 204 -27.50 -12.37 -12.21
N GLU A 205 -27.91 -11.97 -13.42
CA GLU A 205 -28.62 -10.72 -13.62
C GLU A 205 -29.96 -10.67 -12.89
N ARG A 206 -30.74 -11.75 -12.93
CA ARG A 206 -32.00 -11.87 -12.18
C ARG A 206 -31.77 -11.86 -10.67
N LEU A 207 -30.69 -12.47 -10.19
CA LEU A 207 -30.32 -12.42 -8.78
C LEU A 207 -29.93 -11.01 -8.34
N VAL A 208 -29.15 -10.29 -9.16
CA VAL A 208 -28.82 -8.89 -8.88
C VAL A 208 -30.08 -8.03 -8.91
N GLU A 209 -30.96 -8.19 -9.90
CA GLU A 209 -32.24 -7.48 -9.94
C GLU A 209 -33.08 -7.77 -8.68
N ALA A 210 -33.22 -9.04 -8.29
CA ALA A 210 -34.04 -9.44 -7.15
C ALA A 210 -33.47 -9.05 -5.78
N ARG A 211 -32.14 -9.07 -5.60
CA ARG A 211 -31.49 -8.79 -4.29
C ARG A 211 -30.87 -7.40 -4.19
N TYR A 212 -30.52 -6.78 -5.31
CA TYR A 212 -29.75 -5.54 -5.45
C TYR A 212 -30.29 -4.60 -6.55
N GLY A 213 -31.60 -4.59 -6.78
CA GLY A 213 -32.24 -3.81 -7.86
C GLY A 213 -31.85 -2.33 -7.89
N MET A 214 -31.67 -1.68 -6.73
CA MET A 214 -31.21 -0.28 -6.67
C MET A 214 -29.80 -0.12 -7.24
N THR A 215 -28.88 -1.01 -6.85
CA THR A 215 -27.50 -0.99 -7.35
C THR A 215 -27.43 -1.29 -8.85
N ARG A 216 -28.28 -2.18 -9.37
CA ARG A 216 -28.37 -2.44 -10.82
C ARG A 216 -28.91 -1.24 -11.58
N HIS A 217 -29.94 -0.59 -11.05
CA HIS A 217 -30.49 0.63 -11.65
C HIS A 217 -29.44 1.75 -11.70
N ALA A 218 -28.77 1.99 -10.56
CA ALA A 218 -27.66 2.96 -10.48
C ALA A 218 -26.55 2.63 -11.49
N LEU A 219 -26.12 1.37 -11.59
CA LEU A 219 -25.10 0.98 -12.57
C LEU A 219 -25.54 1.26 -14.02
N ALA A 220 -26.77 0.90 -14.38
CA ALA A 220 -27.30 1.11 -15.72
C ALA A 220 -27.44 2.60 -16.07
N GLN A 221 -27.82 3.43 -15.09
CA GLN A 221 -27.99 4.87 -15.26
C GLN A 221 -26.64 5.60 -15.35
N HIS A 222 -25.66 5.18 -14.56
CA HIS A 222 -24.43 5.92 -14.31
C HIS A 222 -23.20 5.37 -15.03
N ALA A 223 -23.20 4.09 -15.37
CA ALA A 223 -22.13 3.40 -16.08
C ALA A 223 -22.74 2.48 -17.16
N PRO A 224 -23.23 3.03 -18.29
CA PRO A 224 -23.92 2.25 -19.32
C PRO A 224 -23.04 1.19 -20.01
N GLY A 225 -21.71 1.32 -19.93
CA GLY A 225 -20.74 0.29 -20.35
C GLY A 225 -20.39 -0.73 -19.25
N GLY A 226 -21.09 -0.70 -18.12
CA GLY A 226 -20.84 -1.56 -16.98
C GLY A 226 -21.23 -3.01 -17.22
N ALA A 227 -20.62 -3.91 -16.45
CA ALA A 227 -20.86 -5.35 -16.56
C ALA A 227 -21.11 -5.99 -15.20
N ILE A 228 -21.78 -7.13 -15.19
CA ILE A 228 -22.08 -7.91 -13.98
C ILE A 228 -21.47 -9.30 -14.15
N PHE A 229 -20.65 -9.72 -13.18
CA PHE A 229 -20.03 -11.03 -13.17
C PHE A 229 -20.30 -11.75 -11.85
N ALA A 230 -20.46 -13.06 -11.91
CA ALA A 230 -20.47 -13.94 -10.76
C ALA A 230 -19.12 -14.62 -10.63
N VAL A 231 -18.52 -14.54 -9.44
CA VAL A 231 -17.20 -15.08 -9.16
C VAL A 231 -17.20 -15.86 -7.85
N SER A 232 -16.43 -16.94 -7.81
CA SER A 232 -16.08 -17.62 -6.57
C SER A 232 -14.58 -17.85 -6.51
N SER A 233 -13.93 -17.28 -5.50
CA SER A 233 -12.49 -17.39 -5.33
C SER A 233 -12.05 -18.80 -4.92
N TYR A 234 -12.90 -19.55 -4.22
CA TYR A 234 -12.57 -20.90 -3.73
C TYR A 234 -13.21 -22.02 -4.56
N GLY A 235 -14.38 -21.76 -5.15
CA GLY A 235 -15.21 -22.82 -5.73
C GLY A 235 -16.22 -23.40 -4.75
N ARG A 236 -16.80 -24.54 -5.10
CA ARG A 236 -17.76 -25.26 -4.24
C ARG A 236 -17.05 -25.86 -3.01
N GLY A 237 -17.78 -25.99 -1.89
CA GLY A 237 -17.30 -26.69 -0.69
C GLY A 237 -16.61 -25.80 0.36
N ALA A 238 -16.66 -24.47 0.23
CA ALA A 238 -16.14 -23.56 1.25
C ALA A 238 -17.11 -23.42 2.44
N GLU A 239 -16.66 -23.73 3.66
CA GLU A 239 -17.45 -23.59 4.90
C GLU A 239 -16.91 -22.48 5.80
N GLY A 240 -17.79 -21.63 6.35
CA GLY A 240 -17.41 -20.61 7.34
C GLY A 240 -16.37 -19.59 6.87
N GLY A 241 -16.14 -19.46 5.56
CA GLY A 241 -15.10 -18.59 4.99
C GLY A 241 -13.72 -19.24 4.92
N ARG A 242 -13.58 -20.52 5.26
CA ARG A 242 -12.36 -21.30 5.06
C ARG A 242 -12.31 -21.89 3.64
N PRO A 243 -11.12 -21.91 3.01
CA PRO A 243 -10.94 -22.59 1.73
C PRO A 243 -11.14 -24.11 1.85
N PRO A 244 -11.73 -24.77 0.84
CA PRO A 244 -11.78 -26.23 0.74
C PRO A 244 -10.38 -26.81 0.49
N ALA A 245 -10.21 -28.12 0.73
CA ALA A 245 -8.94 -28.81 0.51
C ALA A 245 -8.44 -28.75 -0.94
N GLU A 246 -9.37 -28.73 -1.91
CA GLU A 246 -9.09 -28.52 -3.32
C GLU A 246 -9.79 -27.26 -3.82
N LEU A 247 -9.02 -26.33 -4.40
CA LEU A 247 -9.53 -25.06 -4.90
C LEU A 247 -10.00 -25.19 -6.36
N HIS A 248 -11.27 -24.88 -6.61
CA HIS A 248 -11.86 -24.84 -7.95
C HIS A 248 -12.55 -23.50 -8.21
N PRO A 249 -11.80 -22.40 -8.38
CA PRO A 249 -12.38 -21.07 -8.56
C PRO A 249 -13.29 -21.02 -9.79
N LEU A 250 -14.31 -20.16 -9.75
CA LEU A 250 -15.33 -20.04 -10.80
C LEU A 250 -15.44 -18.60 -11.30
N GLY A 251 -15.54 -18.43 -12.63
CA GLY A 251 -15.91 -17.17 -13.28
C GLY A 251 -14.85 -16.07 -13.25
N LEU A 252 -13.59 -16.38 -12.97
CA LEU A 252 -12.52 -15.39 -12.82
C LEU A 252 -12.01 -14.83 -14.16
N GLU A 253 -12.22 -15.56 -15.25
CA GLU A 253 -11.77 -15.22 -16.59
C GLU A 253 -12.51 -14.01 -17.18
N ARG A 254 -13.84 -13.94 -17.01
CA ARG A 254 -14.69 -12.92 -17.65
C ARG A 254 -14.43 -11.50 -17.13
N PRO A 255 -14.29 -11.26 -15.81
CA PRO A 255 -13.96 -9.93 -15.29
C PRO A 255 -12.63 -9.38 -15.82
N LEU A 256 -11.59 -10.21 -15.88
CA LEU A 256 -10.26 -9.79 -16.35
C LEU A 256 -10.23 -9.54 -17.86
N GLY A 257 -10.92 -10.37 -18.64
CA GLY A 257 -11.08 -10.17 -20.08
C GLY A 257 -11.83 -8.88 -20.39
N TRP A 258 -12.96 -8.65 -19.71
CA TRP A 258 -13.73 -7.41 -19.83
C TRP A 258 -12.90 -6.18 -19.44
N LEU A 259 -12.14 -6.26 -18.33
CA LEU A 259 -11.30 -5.15 -17.89
C LEU A 259 -10.28 -4.75 -18.97
N ALA A 260 -9.61 -5.74 -19.57
CA ALA A 260 -8.61 -5.49 -20.60
C ALA A 260 -9.23 -4.86 -21.87
N GLU A 261 -10.41 -5.34 -22.29
CA GLU A 261 -11.16 -4.78 -23.42
C GLU A 261 -11.60 -3.32 -23.16
N GLN A 262 -12.12 -3.04 -21.96
CA GLN A 262 -12.58 -1.69 -21.62
C GLN A 262 -11.42 -0.70 -21.51
N LEU A 263 -10.26 -1.12 -20.99
CA LEU A 263 -9.07 -0.25 -20.95
C LEU A 263 -8.60 0.14 -22.35
N GLU A 264 -8.66 -0.79 -23.32
CA GLU A 264 -8.35 -0.47 -24.72
C GLU A 264 -9.34 0.55 -25.31
N ALA A 265 -10.64 0.33 -25.08
CA ALA A 265 -11.68 1.22 -25.58
C ALA A 265 -11.53 2.64 -25.02
N VAL A 266 -11.32 2.78 -23.71
CA VAL A 266 -11.10 4.07 -23.05
C VAL A 266 -9.84 4.77 -23.58
N ASP A 267 -8.74 4.04 -23.72
CA ASP A 267 -7.49 4.61 -24.23
C ASP A 267 -7.63 5.08 -25.69
N ARG A 268 -8.38 4.34 -26.51
CA ARG A 268 -8.65 4.73 -27.90
C ARG A 268 -9.45 6.03 -27.94
N ASP A 269 -10.52 6.11 -27.15
CA ASP A 269 -11.41 7.27 -27.15
C ASP A 269 -10.69 8.52 -26.58
N GLN A 270 -9.85 8.35 -25.56
CA GLN A 270 -8.97 9.41 -25.04
C GLN A 270 -7.94 9.88 -26.08
N LEU A 271 -7.38 8.96 -26.86
CA LEU A 271 -6.39 9.30 -27.89
C LEU A 271 -7.04 10.02 -29.08
N GLU A 272 -8.26 9.66 -29.49
CA GLU A 272 -9.05 10.43 -30.46
C GLU A 272 -9.33 11.84 -29.93
N TRP A 273 -9.77 11.94 -28.68
CA TRP A 273 -10.04 13.24 -28.07
C TRP A 273 -8.79 14.13 -27.98
N LEU A 274 -7.62 13.55 -27.68
CA LEU A 274 -6.35 14.27 -27.72
C LEU A 274 -6.02 14.79 -29.13
N TRP A 275 -6.33 14.01 -30.16
CA TRP A 275 -6.14 14.39 -31.55
C TRP A 275 -6.98 15.61 -31.94
N ASP A 276 -8.22 15.68 -31.46
CA ASP A 276 -9.11 16.82 -31.66
C ASP A 276 -8.64 18.07 -30.91
N LEU A 277 -8.09 17.90 -29.71
CA LEU A 277 -7.65 19.01 -28.87
C LEU A 277 -6.34 19.65 -29.35
N VAL A 278 -5.40 18.88 -29.90
CA VAL A 278 -4.04 19.33 -30.30
C VAL A 278 -3.53 18.67 -31.60
N PRO A 279 -4.15 18.93 -32.77
CA PRO A 279 -3.85 18.22 -34.02
C PRO A 279 -2.42 18.44 -34.56
N ASP A 280 -1.76 19.53 -34.17
CA ASP A 280 -0.42 19.91 -34.66
C ASP A 280 0.73 19.61 -33.67
N ASP A 281 0.45 19.16 -32.44
CA ASP A 281 1.47 18.83 -31.43
C ASP A 281 2.06 17.43 -31.69
N PHE A 282 2.87 17.34 -32.75
CA PHE A 282 3.49 16.09 -33.17
C PHE A 282 4.27 15.37 -32.06
N PRO A 283 5.12 16.04 -31.24
CA PRO A 283 5.84 15.36 -30.16
C PRO A 283 4.92 14.67 -29.15
N ARG A 284 3.83 15.32 -28.72
CA ARG A 284 2.87 14.76 -27.76
C ARG A 284 2.09 13.59 -28.36
N LEU A 285 1.56 13.78 -29.56
CA LEU A 285 0.83 12.73 -30.29
C LEU A 285 1.74 11.52 -30.55
N ALA A 286 3.00 11.73 -30.92
CA ALA A 286 3.95 10.66 -31.14
C ALA A 286 4.20 9.82 -29.87
N ARG A 287 4.35 10.45 -28.70
CA ARG A 287 4.51 9.73 -27.43
C ARG A 287 3.26 8.92 -27.06
N CYS A 288 2.07 9.51 -27.21
CA CYS A 288 0.82 8.84 -26.86
C CYS A 288 0.51 7.65 -27.80
N VAL A 289 0.73 7.81 -29.12
CA VAL A 289 0.56 6.71 -30.10
C VAL A 289 1.57 5.60 -29.88
N ASP A 290 2.82 5.95 -29.53
CA ASP A 290 3.83 4.94 -29.24
C ASP A 290 3.47 4.15 -27.97
N ALA A 291 3.04 4.84 -26.90
CA ALA A 291 2.56 4.19 -25.68
C ALA A 291 1.34 3.28 -25.95
N PHE A 292 0.33 3.79 -26.68
CA PHE A 292 -0.85 3.02 -27.09
C PHE A 292 -0.45 1.78 -27.90
N GLY A 293 0.42 1.95 -28.90
CA GLY A 293 0.86 0.85 -29.76
C GLY A 293 1.79 -0.16 -29.07
N ARG A 294 2.46 0.21 -27.98
CA ARG A 294 3.21 -0.72 -27.12
C ARG A 294 2.27 -1.53 -26.22
N ARG A 295 1.23 -0.87 -25.67
CA ARG A 295 0.22 -1.50 -24.81
C ARG A 295 -0.68 -2.46 -25.61
N TYR A 296 -1.10 -2.03 -26.81
CA TYR A 296 -2.05 -2.74 -27.69
C TYR A 296 -1.45 -3.03 -29.07
N PRO A 297 -0.44 -3.92 -29.18
CA PRO A 297 0.30 -4.12 -30.44
C PRO A 297 -0.54 -4.71 -31.58
N LYS A 298 -1.64 -5.39 -31.27
CA LYS A 298 -2.56 -6.00 -32.25
C LYS A 298 -3.82 -5.17 -32.51
N SER A 299 -3.98 -4.01 -31.89
CA SER A 299 -5.17 -3.16 -32.10
C SER A 299 -5.16 -2.57 -33.51
N SER A 300 -6.28 -2.69 -34.23
CA SER A 300 -6.47 -2.04 -35.53
C SER A 300 -6.33 -0.52 -35.42
N SER A 301 -6.81 0.06 -34.32
CA SER A 301 -6.70 1.48 -33.99
C SER A 301 -5.24 1.95 -33.93
N ALA A 302 -4.32 1.12 -33.41
CA ALA A 302 -2.90 1.47 -33.34
C ALA A 302 -2.28 1.65 -34.74
N VAL A 303 -2.72 0.85 -35.72
CA VAL A 303 -2.28 0.97 -37.12
C VAL A 303 -2.80 2.29 -37.72
N GLU A 304 -4.06 2.62 -37.45
CA GLU A 304 -4.68 3.85 -37.91
C GLU A 304 -3.96 5.10 -37.36
N PHE A 305 -3.75 5.19 -36.04
CA PHE A 305 -3.07 6.32 -35.42
C PHE A 305 -1.63 6.48 -35.93
N ARG A 306 -0.90 5.36 -36.12
CA ARG A 306 0.44 5.39 -36.73
C ARG A 306 0.41 5.89 -38.18
N ALA A 307 -0.62 5.54 -38.96
CA ALA A 307 -0.81 6.04 -40.31
C ALA A 307 -1.08 7.56 -40.30
N ARG A 308 -2.00 8.03 -39.44
CA ARG A 308 -2.27 9.47 -39.24
C ARG A 308 -0.98 10.22 -38.87
N LEU A 309 -0.18 9.71 -37.93
CA LEU A 309 1.11 10.31 -37.54
C LEU A 309 2.14 10.37 -38.70
N LYS A 310 2.21 9.33 -39.54
CA LYS A 310 3.06 9.31 -40.75
C LYS A 310 2.64 10.38 -41.77
N THR A 311 1.34 10.63 -41.95
CA THR A 311 0.86 11.69 -42.86
C THR A 311 1.29 13.08 -42.39
N LEU A 312 1.17 13.36 -41.09
CA LEU A 312 1.64 14.62 -40.49
C LEU A 312 3.16 14.82 -40.70
N ARG A 313 3.97 13.78 -40.49
CA ARG A 313 5.42 13.81 -40.74
C ARG A 313 5.75 14.12 -42.21
N ARG A 314 5.06 13.49 -43.16
CA ARG A 314 5.26 13.71 -44.61
C ARG A 314 4.90 15.14 -45.03
N ARG A 315 3.81 15.70 -44.51
CA ARG A 315 3.40 17.09 -44.78
C ARG A 315 4.46 18.09 -44.34
N ARG A 316 5.10 17.85 -43.20
CA ARG A 316 6.20 18.69 -42.67
C ARG A 316 7.47 18.58 -43.52
N PHE A 317 7.84 17.38 -43.95
CA PHE A 317 9.04 17.15 -44.77
C PHE A 317 8.93 17.72 -46.20
N ARG A 318 7.78 17.59 -46.88
CA ARG A 318 7.59 18.14 -48.24
C ARG A 318 7.74 19.66 -48.32
N ARG A 319 7.32 20.39 -47.28
CA ARG A 319 7.52 21.85 -47.19
C ARG A 319 8.99 22.26 -47.12
N LEU A 320 9.86 21.36 -46.64
CA LEU A 320 11.28 21.62 -46.46
C LEU A 320 12.07 21.40 -47.77
N VAL A 321 11.74 20.33 -48.51
CA VAL A 321 12.44 19.92 -49.75
C VAL A 321 12.18 20.86 -50.93
N PHE A 322 10.96 21.42 -51.05
CA PHE A 322 10.60 22.31 -52.16
C PHE A 322 11.39 23.63 -52.15
N ARG A 323 11.90 24.05 -50.99
CA ARG A 323 12.70 25.28 -50.85
C ARG A 323 14.17 25.10 -51.25
N SER A 324 14.65 23.87 -51.29
CA SER A 324 16.08 23.57 -51.44
C SER A 324 16.53 23.43 -52.90
N THR A 325 15.64 23.01 -53.81
CA THR A 325 16.00 22.63 -55.19
C THR A 325 16.14 23.80 -56.15
N ALA A 326 15.36 24.88 -55.98
CA ALA A 326 15.46 26.08 -56.83
C ALA A 326 16.74 26.90 -56.57
N ALA A 327 17.31 26.80 -55.37
CA ALA A 327 18.55 27.51 -54.99
C ALA A 327 19.81 26.89 -55.63
N ALA A 328 19.80 25.59 -55.93
CA ALA A 328 20.99 24.87 -56.39
C ALA A 328 21.39 25.18 -57.84
N ALA A 329 20.41 25.42 -58.74
CA ALA A 329 20.67 25.63 -60.17
C ALA A 329 21.27 27.01 -60.50
N PHE A 330 20.85 28.07 -59.80
CA PHE A 330 21.44 29.41 -59.95
C PHE A 330 22.86 29.52 -59.37
N GLY A 331 23.20 28.70 -58.37
CA GLY A 331 24.51 28.70 -57.74
C GLY A 331 25.65 28.29 -58.68
N ALA A 332 25.43 27.31 -59.56
CA ALA A 332 26.50 26.74 -60.39
C ALA A 332 27.12 27.73 -61.40
N VAL A 333 26.29 28.58 -62.04
CA VAL A 333 26.76 29.58 -63.02
C VAL A 333 27.44 30.78 -62.33
N ALA A 334 26.96 31.17 -61.15
CA ALA A 334 27.57 32.25 -60.36
C ALA A 334 28.95 31.84 -59.81
N LEU A 335 29.13 30.58 -59.41
CA LEU A 335 30.39 30.07 -58.85
C LEU A 335 31.56 30.12 -59.84
N ALA A 336 31.34 29.76 -61.12
CA ALA A 336 32.40 29.77 -62.13
C ALA A 336 32.93 31.19 -62.43
N GLY A 337 32.05 32.21 -62.45
CA GLY A 337 32.44 33.60 -62.64
C GLY A 337 33.06 34.23 -61.40
N TYR A 338 32.58 33.83 -60.21
CA TYR A 338 33.13 34.25 -58.93
C TYR A 338 34.60 33.85 -58.78
N ASP A 339 34.95 32.61 -59.14
CA ASP A 339 36.32 32.07 -59.06
C ASP A 339 37.36 32.83 -59.90
N ALA A 340 37.01 33.19 -61.13
CA ALA A 340 37.91 33.93 -62.01
C ALA A 340 38.14 35.38 -61.55
N PHE A 341 37.10 36.02 -61.01
CA PHE A 341 37.19 37.38 -60.48
C PHE A 341 37.98 37.44 -59.16
N GLY A 342 37.73 36.48 -58.26
CA GLY A 342 38.43 36.38 -56.98
C GLY A 342 39.94 36.32 -57.17
N PHE A 343 40.42 35.42 -58.05
CA PHE A 343 41.85 35.20 -58.24
C PHE A 343 42.57 36.46 -58.74
N ARG A 344 41.94 37.21 -59.66
CA ARG A 344 42.47 38.49 -60.16
C ARG A 344 42.53 39.56 -59.07
N ASN A 345 41.52 39.61 -58.20
CA ASN A 345 41.47 40.58 -57.12
C ASN A 345 42.54 40.27 -56.04
N ALA A 346 42.74 38.99 -55.68
CA ALA A 346 43.79 38.60 -54.73
C ALA A 346 45.21 38.99 -55.21
N LEU A 347 45.48 38.84 -56.52
CA LEU A 347 46.75 39.29 -57.12
C LEU A 347 46.96 40.80 -57.06
N ALA A 348 45.90 41.60 -57.24
CA ALA A 348 45.99 43.05 -57.14
C ALA A 348 46.22 43.50 -55.68
N PHE A 349 45.59 42.82 -54.73
CA PHE A 349 45.66 43.11 -53.29
C PHE A 349 47.07 42.89 -52.71
N GLU A 350 47.81 41.89 -53.20
CA GLU A 350 49.19 41.58 -52.78
C GLU A 350 50.13 42.79 -52.86
N ARG A 351 49.91 43.72 -53.79
CA ARG A 351 50.83 44.83 -54.07
C ARG A 351 50.73 46.01 -53.10
N SER A 352 49.73 46.04 -52.20
CA SER A 352 49.39 47.27 -51.47
C SER A 352 49.10 47.09 -49.97
N GLN A 353 49.26 45.89 -49.41
CA GLN A 353 48.72 45.55 -48.09
C GLN A 353 49.71 44.78 -47.20
N PRO A 354 49.56 44.85 -45.85
CA PRO A 354 50.46 44.18 -44.91
C PRO A 354 50.29 42.65 -44.92
N ALA A 355 51.36 41.93 -44.53
CA ALA A 355 51.46 40.47 -44.69
C ALA A 355 50.28 39.66 -44.11
N PRO A 356 49.73 39.95 -42.91
CA PRO A 356 48.54 39.24 -42.41
C PRO A 356 47.28 39.44 -43.25
N ALA A 357 47.08 40.64 -43.79
CA ALA A 357 45.95 40.93 -44.66
C ALA A 357 46.08 40.20 -46.01
N VAL A 358 47.31 40.13 -46.55
CA VAL A 358 47.59 39.43 -47.80
C VAL A 358 47.44 37.92 -47.63
N ALA A 359 47.97 37.33 -46.55
CA ALA A 359 47.80 35.90 -46.25
C ALA A 359 46.32 35.53 -46.11
N ARG A 360 45.57 36.31 -45.33
CA ARG A 360 44.12 36.14 -45.18
C ARG A 360 43.41 36.25 -46.51
N ARG A 361 43.79 37.18 -47.38
CA ARG A 361 43.18 37.34 -48.70
C ARG A 361 43.37 36.11 -49.60
N TRP A 362 44.53 35.47 -49.54
CA TRP A 362 44.82 34.24 -50.30
C TRP A 362 44.13 33.01 -49.72
N THR A 363 44.03 32.89 -48.39
CA THR A 363 43.24 31.82 -47.74
C THR A 363 41.75 32.03 -47.99
N GLU A 364 41.24 33.26 -47.89
CA GLU A 364 39.88 33.62 -48.25
C GLU A 364 39.61 33.27 -49.70
N LEU A 365 40.53 33.59 -50.61
CA LEU A 365 40.38 33.17 -51.99
C LEU A 365 40.15 31.64 -52.10
N LEU A 366 41.01 30.83 -51.51
CA LEU A 366 40.87 29.36 -51.61
C LEU A 366 39.64 28.81 -50.88
N ALA A 367 39.18 29.47 -49.82
CA ALA A 367 38.00 29.09 -49.05
C ALA A 367 36.68 29.50 -49.74
N TRP A 368 36.65 30.70 -50.31
CA TRP A 368 35.48 31.25 -51.01
C TRP A 368 35.34 30.68 -52.42
N HIS A 369 36.43 30.16 -53.00
CA HIS A 369 36.45 29.59 -54.34
C HIS A 369 36.76 28.08 -54.32
N PRO A 370 35.93 27.23 -53.68
CA PRO A 370 36.18 25.78 -53.57
C PRO A 370 36.05 25.05 -54.91
N THR A 371 35.43 25.70 -55.90
CA THR A 371 35.31 25.21 -57.28
C THR A 371 36.54 25.51 -58.12
N LEU A 372 37.47 26.33 -57.63
CA LEU A 372 38.72 26.71 -58.31
C LEU A 372 39.58 25.50 -58.73
N PRO A 373 39.77 24.42 -57.93
CA PRO A 373 40.55 23.25 -58.35
C PRO A 373 39.89 22.47 -59.50
N TRP A 374 38.57 22.54 -59.59
CA TRP A 374 37.76 21.77 -60.54
C TRP A 374 37.55 22.53 -61.84
N ILE A 375 37.31 23.84 -61.75
CA ILE A 375 37.05 24.72 -62.91
C ILE A 375 38.36 25.29 -63.47
N TRP A 376 39.32 25.67 -62.61
CA TRP A 376 40.58 26.34 -62.99
C TRP A 376 41.81 25.77 -62.24
N PRO A 377 42.18 24.49 -62.43
CA PRO A 377 43.23 23.81 -61.66
C PRO A 377 44.61 24.48 -61.72
N GLY A 378 44.92 25.20 -62.80
CA GLY A 378 46.16 25.95 -62.94
C GLY A 378 46.26 27.18 -62.01
N LEU A 379 45.13 27.85 -61.75
CA LEU A 379 45.08 29.01 -60.85
C LEU A 379 45.14 28.56 -59.38
N ASP A 380 44.47 27.46 -59.04
CA ASP A 380 44.50 26.88 -57.71
C ASP A 380 45.93 26.55 -57.22
N ARG A 381 46.73 25.87 -58.04
CA ARG A 381 48.14 25.56 -57.68
C ARG A 381 48.96 26.81 -57.38
N ARG A 382 48.72 27.90 -58.12
CA ARG A 382 49.45 29.17 -57.97
C ARG A 382 48.97 29.94 -56.73
N ALA A 383 47.68 29.91 -56.44
CA ALA A 383 47.09 30.48 -55.23
C ALA A 383 47.61 29.78 -53.96
N ARG A 384 47.71 28.44 -53.96
CA ARG A 384 48.20 27.66 -52.81
C ARG A 384 49.66 27.96 -52.45
N LEU A 385 50.52 28.17 -53.44
CA LEU A 385 51.92 28.55 -53.19
C LEU A 385 52.01 29.97 -52.61
N LYS A 386 51.18 30.91 -53.09
CA LYS A 386 51.11 32.28 -52.56
C LYS A 386 50.53 32.33 -51.16
N GLU A 387 49.49 31.54 -50.90
CA GLU A 387 48.94 31.36 -49.56
C GLU A 387 50.02 30.89 -48.58
N ALA A 388 50.77 29.83 -48.91
CA ALA A 388 51.81 29.29 -48.07
C ALA A 388 52.91 30.32 -47.72
N GLU A 389 53.40 31.06 -48.72
CA GLU A 389 54.43 32.08 -48.55
C GLU A 389 53.99 33.20 -47.61
N TRP A 390 52.78 33.74 -47.83
CA TRP A 390 52.26 34.84 -47.04
C TRP A 390 51.78 34.40 -45.66
N THR A 391 51.33 33.16 -45.49
CA THR A 391 50.96 32.58 -44.18
C THR A 391 52.15 32.55 -43.22
N VAL A 392 53.35 32.20 -43.70
CA VAL A 392 54.56 32.20 -42.85
C VAL A 392 54.95 33.63 -42.46
N LYS A 393 54.90 34.59 -43.40
CA LYS A 393 55.18 36.02 -43.11
C LYS A 393 54.15 36.64 -42.16
N ALA A 394 52.88 36.24 -42.28
CA ALA A 394 51.82 36.66 -41.38
C ALA A 394 52.00 36.07 -39.97
N ALA A 395 52.38 34.79 -39.88
CA ALA A 395 52.65 34.10 -38.62
C ALA A 395 53.77 34.77 -37.82
N GLU A 396 54.85 35.18 -38.50
CA GLU A 396 55.96 35.92 -37.90
C GLU A 396 55.49 37.24 -37.26
N VAL A 397 54.68 38.02 -37.98
CA VAL A 397 54.09 39.28 -37.47
C VAL A 397 53.10 39.02 -36.33
N GLN A 398 52.29 37.96 -36.43
CA GLN A 398 51.29 37.62 -35.42
C GLN A 398 51.93 37.19 -34.09
N VAL A 399 52.96 36.36 -34.14
CA VAL A 399 53.73 35.94 -32.96
C VAL A 399 54.44 37.13 -32.34
N ALA A 400 55.07 38.00 -33.15
CA ALA A 400 55.73 39.21 -32.64
C ALA A 400 54.77 40.20 -31.98
N LEU A 401 53.50 40.22 -32.39
CA LEU A 401 52.44 41.05 -31.81
C LEU A 401 51.61 40.32 -30.72
N GLY A 402 51.92 39.06 -30.40
CA GLY A 402 51.18 38.26 -29.42
C GLY A 402 49.74 37.93 -29.81
N THR A 403 49.43 37.93 -31.11
CA THR A 403 48.09 37.73 -31.69
C THR A 403 47.94 36.35 -32.37
N ASP A 404 48.81 35.40 -32.04
CA ASP A 404 48.78 34.06 -32.61
C ASP A 404 47.59 33.23 -32.09
N GLY A 405 46.90 32.54 -33.00
CA GLY A 405 45.78 31.65 -32.67
C GLY A 405 46.24 30.21 -32.38
N PRO A 406 45.41 29.40 -31.69
CA PRO A 406 45.75 28.00 -31.35
C PRO A 406 46.01 27.11 -32.57
N GLU A 407 45.50 27.50 -33.74
CA GLU A 407 45.69 26.81 -35.01
C GLU A 407 47.00 27.16 -35.71
N LEU A 408 47.77 28.14 -35.23
CA LEU A 408 48.95 28.62 -35.95
C LEU A 408 50.00 27.52 -36.10
N ARG A 409 50.22 26.71 -35.06
CA ARG A 409 51.18 25.61 -35.06
C ARG A 409 50.81 24.50 -36.04
N SER A 410 49.52 24.12 -36.10
CA SER A 410 49.04 23.12 -37.06
C SER A 410 49.05 23.68 -38.49
N LYS A 411 48.74 24.97 -38.67
CA LYS A 411 48.87 25.66 -39.97
C LYS A 411 50.32 25.67 -40.44
N LEU A 412 51.27 26.06 -39.60
CA LEU A 412 52.70 26.05 -39.92
C LEU A 412 53.22 24.64 -40.23
N ALA A 413 52.80 23.62 -39.48
CA ALA A 413 53.11 22.21 -39.79
C ALA A 413 52.56 21.78 -41.16
N SER A 414 51.31 22.12 -41.47
CA SER A 414 50.71 21.82 -42.78
C SER A 414 51.39 22.56 -43.95
N VAL A 415 51.94 23.75 -43.70
CA VAL A 415 52.69 24.51 -44.70
C VAL A 415 54.08 23.89 -44.90
N LYS A 416 54.69 23.37 -43.84
CA LYS A 416 55.98 22.65 -43.88
C LYS A 416 55.95 21.42 -44.78
N GLU A 417 54.83 20.68 -44.78
CA GLU A 417 54.61 19.52 -45.65
C GLU A 417 54.33 19.92 -47.10
N ARG A 418 53.56 21.00 -47.32
CA ARG A 418 53.13 21.45 -48.66
C ARG A 418 54.16 22.32 -49.40
N ALA A 419 55.06 22.98 -48.67
CA ALA A 419 56.05 23.92 -49.19
C ALA A 419 57.40 23.75 -48.46
N PRO A 420 58.16 22.68 -48.76
CA PRO A 420 59.41 22.34 -48.05
C PRO A 420 60.48 23.45 -48.13
N GLN A 421 60.40 24.33 -49.12
CA GLN A 421 61.28 25.49 -49.27
C GLN A 421 61.13 26.56 -48.16
N LEU A 422 60.07 26.52 -47.33
CA LEU A 422 59.81 27.51 -46.26
C LEU A 422 60.17 27.04 -44.84
N VAL A 423 60.71 25.82 -44.69
CA VAL A 423 60.96 25.17 -43.39
C VAL A 423 61.83 25.99 -42.43
N SER A 424 62.87 26.66 -42.93
CA SER A 424 63.80 27.44 -42.10
C SER A 424 63.16 28.69 -41.50
N ALA A 425 62.25 29.34 -42.23
CA ALA A 425 61.48 30.48 -41.76
C ALA A 425 60.45 30.05 -40.70
N ILE A 426 59.79 28.90 -40.90
CA ILE A 426 58.80 28.35 -39.97
C ILE A 426 59.42 28.07 -38.58
N ARG A 427 60.62 27.47 -38.52
CA ARG A 427 61.29 27.16 -37.23
C ARG A 427 61.57 28.40 -36.38
N LYS A 428 61.84 29.55 -37.00
CA LYS A 428 62.08 30.80 -36.27
C LYS A 428 60.80 31.33 -35.62
N VAL A 429 59.66 31.19 -36.32
CA VAL A 429 58.34 31.58 -35.80
C VAL A 429 57.89 30.65 -34.66
N GLU A 430 58.12 29.34 -34.78
CA GLU A 430 57.78 28.36 -33.74
C GLU A 430 58.52 28.64 -32.41
N HIS A 431 59.81 29.00 -32.47
CA HIS A 431 60.59 29.31 -31.27
C HIS A 431 60.11 30.58 -30.55
N ALA A 432 59.78 31.63 -31.30
CA ALA A 432 59.22 32.86 -30.74
C ALA A 432 57.82 32.64 -30.14
N GLN A 433 57.04 31.72 -30.72
CA GLN A 433 55.70 31.37 -30.24
C GLN A 433 55.72 30.67 -28.88
N ASP A 434 56.63 29.71 -28.69
CA ASP A 434 56.72 28.96 -27.42
C ASP A 434 57.11 29.89 -26.24
N GLN A 435 57.90 30.94 -26.49
CA GLN A 435 58.24 31.96 -25.48
C GLN A 435 57.04 32.83 -25.09
N VAL A 436 56.33 33.40 -26.07
CA VAL A 436 55.14 34.24 -25.82
C VAL A 436 54.03 33.47 -25.10
N ARG A 437 53.85 32.19 -25.43
CA ARG A 437 52.85 31.32 -24.80
C ARG A 437 53.17 31.03 -23.34
N HIS A 438 54.43 30.79 -22.99
CA HIS A 438 54.86 30.60 -21.60
C HIS A 438 54.48 31.81 -20.75
N ASP A 439 54.84 33.01 -21.20
CA ASP A 439 54.64 34.25 -20.44
C ASP A 439 53.15 34.58 -20.29
N ARG A 440 52.36 34.39 -21.36
CA ARG A 440 50.91 34.61 -21.33
C ARG A 440 50.17 33.64 -20.42
N LEU A 441 50.51 32.35 -20.45
CA LEU A 441 49.87 31.35 -19.59
C LEU A 441 50.18 31.64 -18.11
N TRP A 442 51.39 32.10 -17.82
CA TRP A 442 51.75 32.53 -16.47
C TRP A 442 50.89 33.72 -16.01
N ASP A 443 50.77 34.75 -16.83
CA ASP A 443 49.97 35.94 -16.51
C ASP A 443 48.48 35.62 -16.30
N GLU A 444 47.91 34.74 -17.13
CA GLU A 444 46.51 34.31 -17.03
C GLU A 444 46.26 33.52 -15.72
N ILE A 445 47.11 32.53 -15.42
CA ILE A 445 46.99 31.71 -14.20
C ILE A 445 47.19 32.57 -12.94
N ARG A 446 48.16 33.51 -12.98
CA ARG A 446 48.42 34.44 -11.89
C ARG A 446 47.23 35.37 -11.64
N ALA A 447 46.63 35.92 -12.70
CA ALA A 447 45.45 36.76 -12.60
C ALA A 447 44.24 35.98 -12.04
N GLU A 448 44.01 34.74 -12.48
CA GLU A 448 42.92 33.89 -12.00
C GLU A 448 43.12 33.48 -10.54
N ALA A 449 44.36 33.19 -10.11
CA ALA A 449 44.69 32.87 -8.71
C ALA A 449 44.51 34.06 -7.76
N LEU A 450 44.71 35.29 -8.24
CA LEU A 450 44.55 36.52 -7.45
C LEU A 450 43.12 37.08 -7.48
N ALA A 451 42.30 36.65 -8.44
CA ALA A 451 40.93 37.12 -8.58
C ALA A 451 40.06 36.68 -7.38
N PRO A 452 39.17 37.56 -6.87
CA PRO A 452 38.15 37.15 -5.92
C PRO A 452 37.08 36.35 -6.68
N GLY A 453 37.10 35.03 -6.53
CA GLY A 453 36.15 34.12 -7.17
C GLY A 453 35.74 32.97 -6.25
N ASP A 454 34.59 32.37 -6.53
CA ASP A 454 34.04 31.27 -5.74
C ASP A 454 34.69 29.91 -6.04
N GLU A 455 35.20 29.72 -7.26
CA GLU A 455 35.82 28.48 -7.73
C GLU A 455 37.34 28.49 -7.51
N LEU A 456 37.78 28.15 -6.29
CA LEU A 456 39.20 28.20 -5.91
C LEU A 456 40.01 26.93 -6.32
N GLU A 457 39.33 25.82 -6.63
CA GLU A 457 40.00 24.55 -7.00
C GLU A 457 40.58 24.56 -8.41
N LYS A 458 39.92 25.27 -9.32
CA LYS A 458 40.33 25.42 -10.72
C LYS A 458 41.68 26.15 -10.87
N PRO A 459 41.90 27.35 -10.28
CA PRO A 459 43.21 28.01 -10.33
C PRO A 459 44.29 27.21 -9.59
N LEU A 460 43.96 26.51 -8.51
CA LEU A 460 44.90 25.62 -7.81
C LEU A 460 45.37 24.46 -8.71
N THR A 461 44.46 23.88 -9.48
CA THR A 461 44.77 22.80 -10.43
C THR A 461 45.57 23.32 -11.63
N ALA A 462 45.25 24.52 -12.11
CA ALA A 462 45.98 25.18 -13.19
C ALA A 462 47.43 25.49 -12.79
N LEU A 463 47.67 26.02 -11.58
CA LEU A 463 49.01 26.25 -11.03
C LEU A 463 49.83 24.96 -10.93
N ARG A 464 49.24 23.86 -10.46
CA ARG A 464 49.90 22.55 -10.39
C ARG A 464 50.26 22.02 -11.79
N THR A 465 49.40 22.25 -12.77
CA THR A 465 49.63 21.82 -14.16
C THR A 465 50.74 22.65 -14.80
N PHE A 466 50.76 23.96 -14.62
CA PHE A 466 51.81 24.86 -15.10
C PHE A 466 53.19 24.47 -14.56
N LEU A 467 53.29 24.21 -13.24
CA LEU A 467 54.54 23.77 -12.60
C LEU A 467 55.04 22.40 -13.08
N ARG A 468 54.16 21.56 -13.62
CA ARG A 468 54.50 20.26 -14.21
C ARG A 468 54.96 20.42 -15.66
N ASP A 469 54.24 21.20 -16.46
CA ASP A 469 54.46 21.32 -17.89
C ASP A 469 55.67 22.22 -18.22
N PHE A 470 56.01 23.16 -17.33
CA PHE A 470 57.20 24.02 -17.41
C PHE A 470 58.09 23.83 -16.18
N ALA A 471 58.76 22.68 -16.11
CA ALA A 471 59.55 22.28 -14.95
C ALA A 471 60.73 23.24 -14.62
N ASP A 472 61.24 24.00 -15.59
CA ASP A 472 62.36 24.95 -15.42
C ASP A 472 61.93 26.43 -15.55
N THR A 473 60.67 26.73 -15.26
CA THR A 473 60.14 28.11 -15.32
C THR A 473 60.80 29.05 -14.29
N PRO A 474 61.08 30.32 -14.63
CA PRO A 474 61.57 31.32 -13.68
C PRO A 474 60.52 31.71 -12.62
N HIS A 475 59.24 31.35 -12.80
CA HIS A 475 58.14 31.74 -11.90
C HIS A 475 57.79 30.70 -10.82
N ARG A 476 58.63 29.67 -10.63
CA ARG A 476 58.30 28.52 -9.78
C ARG A 476 57.99 28.88 -8.33
N GLU A 477 58.79 29.74 -7.71
CA GLU A 477 58.62 30.12 -6.30
C GLU A 477 57.32 30.91 -6.08
N GLU A 478 57.02 31.86 -6.95
CA GLU A 478 55.78 32.65 -6.89
C GLU A 478 54.54 31.78 -7.06
N ALA A 479 54.58 30.79 -7.97
CA ALA A 479 53.48 29.86 -8.21
C ALA A 479 53.16 28.97 -6.98
N GLN A 480 54.18 28.56 -6.22
CA GLN A 480 54.00 27.75 -5.01
C GLN A 480 53.33 28.54 -3.88
N VAL A 481 53.76 29.79 -3.66
CA VAL A 481 53.15 30.68 -2.66
C VAL A 481 51.66 30.92 -2.96
N LEU A 482 51.32 31.14 -4.24
CA LEU A 482 49.92 31.29 -4.65
C LEU A 482 49.10 30.02 -4.42
N ALA A 483 49.64 28.84 -4.72
CA ALA A 483 48.96 27.57 -4.50
C ALA A 483 48.69 27.31 -3.00
N ASP A 484 49.63 27.62 -2.11
CA ASP A 484 49.44 27.48 -0.66
C ASP A 484 48.39 28.46 -0.12
N SER A 485 48.38 29.69 -0.63
CA SER A 485 47.37 30.69 -0.25
C SER A 485 45.94 30.28 -0.67
N LEU A 486 45.77 29.69 -1.86
CA LEU A 486 44.49 29.18 -2.34
C LEU A 486 44.03 28.00 -1.50
N LYS A 487 44.94 27.09 -1.15
CA LYS A 487 44.64 25.96 -0.26
C LYS A 487 44.14 26.43 1.10
N ALA A 488 44.78 27.45 1.69
CA ALA A 488 44.34 28.03 2.96
C ALA A 488 42.94 28.65 2.88
N ARG A 489 42.61 29.32 1.77
CA ARG A 489 41.27 29.91 1.54
C ARG A 489 40.18 28.85 1.37
N ILE A 490 40.48 27.74 0.67
CA ILE A 490 39.54 26.61 0.53
C ILE A 490 39.19 26.05 1.91
N THR A 491 40.21 25.73 2.72
CA THR A 491 40.00 25.20 4.07
C THR A 491 39.20 26.18 4.95
N ALA A 492 39.49 27.49 4.87
CA ALA A 492 38.71 28.49 5.61
C ALA A 492 37.23 28.56 5.19
N ARG A 493 36.93 28.35 3.89
CA ARG A 493 35.56 28.32 3.36
C ARG A 493 34.80 27.07 3.82
N GLU A 494 35.44 25.91 3.76
CA GLU A 494 34.88 24.65 4.28
C GLU A 494 34.51 24.80 5.77
N SER A 495 35.45 25.28 6.60
CA SER A 495 35.18 25.55 8.02
C SER A 495 34.05 26.55 8.26
N ALA A 496 33.88 27.56 7.39
CA ALA A 496 32.80 28.54 7.49
C ALA A 496 31.44 27.96 7.09
N ALA A 497 31.40 27.11 6.06
CA ALA A 497 30.19 26.40 5.65
C ALA A 497 29.71 25.43 6.75
N ASP A 498 30.63 24.67 7.34
CA ASP A 498 30.35 23.77 8.46
C ASP A 498 29.78 24.55 9.67
N ARG A 499 30.33 25.73 9.95
CA ARG A 499 29.82 26.62 11.01
C ARG A 499 28.42 27.14 10.71
N HIS A 500 28.14 27.54 9.46
CA HIS A 500 26.80 27.97 9.07
C HIS A 500 25.78 26.83 9.24
N PHE A 501 26.15 25.60 8.92
CA PHE A 501 25.32 24.43 9.15
C PHE A 501 25.00 24.22 10.65
N LEU A 502 25.99 24.40 11.53
CA LEU A 502 25.76 24.36 12.97
C LEU A 502 24.82 25.46 13.46
N ASP A 503 24.94 26.67 12.93
CA ASP A 503 24.06 27.78 13.26
C ASP A 503 22.62 27.50 12.79
N ASP A 504 22.46 26.87 11.63
CA ASP A 504 21.16 26.42 11.11
C ASP A 504 20.51 25.32 11.96
N LEU A 505 21.30 24.33 12.41
CA LEU A 505 20.85 23.32 13.36
C LEU A 505 20.40 23.98 14.67
N THR A 506 21.19 24.94 15.19
CA THR A 506 20.86 25.68 16.41
C THR A 506 19.55 26.45 16.26
N ARG A 507 19.35 27.15 15.14
CA ARG A 507 18.09 27.86 14.87
C ARG A 507 16.89 26.92 14.81
N SER A 508 17.06 25.77 14.17
CA SER A 508 16.00 24.77 14.01
C SER A 508 15.64 24.10 15.34
N GLU A 509 16.60 23.93 16.24
CA GLU A 509 16.39 23.39 17.59
C GLU A 509 15.50 24.28 18.47
N VAL A 510 15.60 25.61 18.34
CA VAL A 510 14.89 26.58 19.18
C VAL A 510 13.40 26.72 18.78
N LEU A 511 13.00 26.20 17.63
CA LEU A 511 11.62 26.30 17.16
C LEU A 511 10.63 25.53 18.06
N PRO A 512 9.43 26.10 18.32
CA PRO A 512 8.37 25.37 19.02
C PRO A 512 7.93 24.18 18.17
N ASN A 513 8.00 22.98 18.74
CA ASN A 513 7.77 21.69 18.06
C ASN A 513 8.84 21.32 17.02
N ALA A 514 10.12 21.60 17.30
CA ALA A 514 11.22 21.09 16.48
C ALA A 514 11.07 19.58 16.17
N ASP A 515 11.20 19.23 14.89
CA ASP A 515 11.16 17.84 14.47
C ASP A 515 12.51 17.17 14.71
N PHE A 516 12.64 16.50 15.85
CA PHE A 516 13.86 15.80 16.22
C PHE A 516 14.28 14.72 15.20
N ARG A 517 13.35 14.18 14.38
CA ARG A 517 13.72 13.20 13.34
C ARG A 517 14.52 13.86 12.23
N ASP A 518 14.04 15.00 11.73
CA ASP A 518 14.75 15.81 10.73
C ASP A 518 16.11 16.29 11.26
N LEU A 519 16.17 16.75 12.51
CA LEU A 519 17.44 17.16 13.13
C LEU A 519 18.44 16.00 13.25
N ILE A 520 17.98 14.80 13.60
CA ILE A 520 18.81 13.58 13.65
C ILE A 520 19.36 13.24 12.26
N ASP A 521 18.51 13.27 11.24
CA ASP A 521 18.91 12.91 9.88
C ASP A 521 19.92 13.91 9.31
N ARG A 522 19.69 15.22 9.51
CA ARG A 522 20.64 16.26 9.11
C ARG A 522 21.98 16.13 9.83
N ALA A 523 21.98 15.88 11.13
CA ALA A 523 23.21 15.68 11.90
C ALA A 523 23.99 14.45 11.41
N ARG A 524 23.30 13.33 11.14
CA ARG A 524 23.93 12.13 10.57
C ARG A 524 24.51 12.37 9.18
N GLN A 525 23.77 13.09 8.33
CA GLN A 525 24.23 13.43 6.99
C GLN A 525 25.51 14.28 7.04
N PHE A 526 25.56 15.29 7.92
CA PHE A 526 26.76 16.09 8.13
C PHE A 526 27.96 15.25 8.58
N LEU A 527 27.76 14.33 9.55
CA LEU A 527 28.82 13.45 10.03
C LEU A 527 29.34 12.47 8.96
N ALA A 528 28.51 12.14 7.97
CA ALA A 528 28.87 11.30 6.84
C ALA A 528 29.61 12.09 5.75
N ASP A 529 29.12 13.28 5.41
CA ASP A 529 29.68 14.14 4.35
C ASP A 529 30.98 14.82 4.79
N HIS A 530 31.12 15.15 6.08
CA HIS A 530 32.24 15.90 6.64
C HIS A 530 32.99 15.11 7.73
N PRO A 531 33.58 13.94 7.44
CA PRO A 531 34.17 13.06 8.45
C PRO A 531 35.38 13.67 9.17
N ARG A 532 36.04 14.67 8.57
CA ARG A 532 37.22 15.37 9.10
C ARG A 532 36.94 16.77 9.63
N SER A 533 35.67 17.18 9.74
CA SER A 533 35.32 18.51 10.26
C SER A 533 35.77 18.67 11.71
N GLU A 534 36.25 19.86 12.06
CA GLU A 534 36.58 20.23 13.45
C GLU A 534 35.34 20.25 14.35
N TRP A 535 34.16 20.44 13.75
CA TRP A 535 32.86 20.53 14.43
C TRP A 535 32.18 19.18 14.68
N ARG A 536 32.82 18.08 14.29
CA ARG A 536 32.27 16.73 14.40
C ARG A 536 31.80 16.41 15.83
N GLY A 537 32.61 16.73 16.84
CA GLY A 537 32.30 16.44 18.24
C GLY A 537 31.04 17.17 18.75
N ASP A 538 30.85 18.42 18.32
CA ASP A 538 29.66 19.21 18.68
C ASP A 538 28.39 18.64 18.04
N VAL A 539 28.48 18.18 16.78
CA VAL A 539 27.35 17.55 16.08
C VAL A 539 27.01 16.18 16.68
N GLU A 540 28.02 15.37 17.03
CA GLU A 540 27.81 14.09 17.73
C GLU A 540 27.11 14.30 19.08
N HIS A 541 27.57 15.27 19.89
CA HIS A 541 26.94 15.59 21.17
C HIS A 541 25.47 16.03 21.01
N ARG A 542 25.18 16.85 20.00
CA ARG A 542 23.80 17.29 19.70
C ARG A 542 22.94 16.14 19.21
N LEU A 543 23.46 15.28 18.34
CA LEU A 543 22.77 14.08 17.85
C LEU A 543 22.32 13.20 19.02
N ASP A 544 23.22 12.92 19.97
CA ASP A 544 22.88 12.16 21.18
C ASP A 544 21.80 12.85 22.02
N GLY A 545 21.87 14.18 22.12
CA GLY A 545 20.84 14.99 22.76
C GLY A 545 19.47 14.91 22.08
N TYR A 546 19.42 14.96 20.74
CA TYR A 546 18.18 14.85 19.97
C TYR A 546 17.55 13.47 20.08
N VAL A 547 18.37 12.41 19.99
CA VAL A 547 17.91 11.03 20.20
C VAL A 547 17.30 10.88 21.59
N ALA A 548 17.97 11.38 22.64
CA ALA A 548 17.47 11.30 24.01
C ALA A 548 16.15 12.07 24.23
N ARG A 549 16.00 13.25 23.62
CA ARG A 549 14.76 14.04 23.71
C ARG A 549 13.61 13.40 22.95
N LEU A 550 13.88 12.83 21.76
CA LEU A 550 12.88 12.10 20.99
C LEU A 550 12.36 10.88 21.76
N ASP A 551 13.28 10.09 22.32
CA ASP A 551 12.99 8.94 23.17
C ASP A 551 12.09 9.32 24.35
N SER A 552 12.48 10.35 25.12
CA SER A 552 11.71 10.88 26.25
C SER A 552 10.31 11.35 25.85
N ARG A 553 10.19 12.07 24.72
CA ARG A 553 8.90 12.57 24.23
C ARG A 553 7.95 11.44 23.84
N ASP A 554 8.46 10.40 23.18
CA ASP A 554 7.64 9.30 22.68
C ASP A 554 7.14 8.43 23.85
N ILE A 555 7.97 8.16 24.87
CA ILE A 555 7.50 7.46 26.08
C ILE A 555 6.50 8.32 26.88
N ASP A 556 6.72 9.63 27.00
CA ASP A 556 5.81 10.52 27.71
C ASP A 556 4.43 10.59 27.05
N ARG A 557 4.37 10.55 25.72
CA ARG A 557 3.09 10.43 25.00
C ARG A 557 2.35 9.13 25.35
N ALA A 558 3.06 8.01 25.43
CA ALA A 558 2.47 6.74 25.84
C ALA A 558 1.97 6.79 27.30
N ARG A 559 2.75 7.40 28.21
CA ARG A 559 2.37 7.62 29.62
C ARG A 559 1.12 8.49 29.73
N GLN A 560 1.12 9.66 29.09
CA GLN A 560 -0.01 10.59 29.11
C GLN A 560 -1.29 9.95 28.55
N TYR A 561 -1.18 9.22 27.44
CA TYR A 561 -2.31 8.50 26.88
C TYR A 561 -2.85 7.44 27.85
N SER A 562 -1.96 6.67 28.50
CA SER A 562 -2.33 5.66 29.49
C SER A 562 -3.03 6.25 30.72
N GLN A 563 -2.62 7.45 31.14
CA GLN A 563 -3.27 8.19 32.24
C GLN A 563 -4.64 8.75 31.84
N GLN A 564 -4.79 9.25 30.60
CA GLN A 564 -6.04 9.85 30.12
C GLN A 564 -7.13 8.81 29.87
N TYR A 565 -6.77 7.59 29.44
CA TYR A 565 -7.73 6.57 29.01
C TYR A 565 -7.53 5.22 29.73
N PRO A 566 -7.71 5.15 31.06
CA PRO A 566 -7.34 3.97 31.87
C PRO A 566 -8.08 2.68 31.47
N THR A 567 -9.30 2.77 30.95
CA THR A 567 -10.12 1.60 30.56
C THR A 567 -9.90 1.14 29.12
N ASN A 568 -9.16 1.90 28.29
CA ASN A 568 -8.88 1.54 26.91
C ASN A 568 -7.61 0.68 26.80
N PHE A 569 -7.69 -0.55 27.32
CA PHE A 569 -6.52 -1.43 27.46
C PHE A 569 -5.79 -1.73 26.14
N ALA A 570 -6.53 -2.01 25.06
CA ALA A 570 -5.94 -2.38 23.78
C ALA A 570 -5.07 -1.24 23.19
N THR A 571 -5.59 -0.01 23.18
CA THR A 571 -4.85 1.14 22.66
C THR A 571 -3.71 1.56 23.59
N ARG A 572 -3.86 1.38 24.92
CA ARG A 572 -2.74 1.57 25.87
C ARG A 572 -1.57 0.64 25.54
N ILE A 573 -1.86 -0.64 25.30
CA ILE A 573 -0.85 -1.64 24.92
C ILE A 573 -0.20 -1.26 23.59
N GLU A 574 -1.00 -0.87 22.60
CA GLU A 574 -0.52 -0.42 21.29
C GLU A 574 0.46 0.76 21.43
N ARG A 575 0.14 1.79 22.24
CA ARG A 575 1.06 2.93 22.45
C ARG A 575 2.41 2.54 23.04
N TYR A 576 2.44 1.62 24.00
CA TYR A 576 3.72 1.12 24.53
C TYR A 576 4.45 0.22 23.51
N GLN A 577 3.72 -0.54 22.69
CA GLN A 577 4.30 -1.34 21.60
C GLN A 577 4.89 -0.46 20.49
N ASP A 578 4.21 0.62 20.11
CA ASP A 578 4.69 1.61 19.14
C ASP A 578 6.03 2.20 19.60
N TYR A 579 6.12 2.58 20.87
CA TYR A 579 7.37 3.04 21.48
C TYR A 579 8.47 1.97 21.43
N LEU A 580 8.17 0.74 21.86
CA LEU A 580 9.14 -0.37 21.86
C LEU A 580 9.65 -0.70 20.45
N LYS A 581 8.80 -0.59 19.43
CA LYS A 581 9.16 -0.80 18.03
C LYS A 581 10.02 0.35 17.49
N ALA A 582 9.69 1.59 17.82
CA ALA A 582 10.43 2.76 17.37
C ALA A 582 11.84 2.85 17.98
N HIS A 583 12.01 2.35 19.22
CA HIS A 583 13.24 2.52 20.01
C HIS A 583 13.94 1.19 20.33
N GLN A 584 13.75 0.15 19.51
CA GLN A 584 14.28 -1.20 19.76
C GLN A 584 15.82 -1.25 19.88
N THR A 585 16.53 -0.38 19.14
CA THR A 585 18.00 -0.32 19.09
C THR A 585 18.56 0.78 19.98
N GLY A 586 18.27 0.74 21.29
CA GLY A 586 18.93 1.61 22.28
C GLY A 586 18.05 2.66 22.97
N GLY A 587 16.72 2.50 22.97
CA GLY A 587 15.82 3.31 23.80
C GLY A 587 16.13 3.17 25.29
N ARG A 588 16.14 4.29 26.02
CA ARG A 588 16.43 4.33 27.46
C ARG A 588 15.29 3.77 28.30
N TYR A 589 14.05 3.89 27.83
CA TYR A 589 12.85 3.47 28.58
C TYR A 589 12.27 2.14 28.12
N ILE A 590 13.04 1.28 27.44
CA ILE A 590 12.57 -0.04 26.98
C ILE A 590 12.06 -0.90 28.15
N SER A 591 12.83 -0.99 29.23
CA SER A 591 12.45 -1.77 30.42
C SER A 591 11.16 -1.25 31.02
N GLU A 592 11.06 0.07 31.19
CA GLU A 592 9.86 0.71 31.74
C GLU A 592 8.63 0.50 30.85
N ALA A 593 8.76 0.69 29.53
CA ALA A 593 7.66 0.50 28.60
C ALA A 593 7.19 -0.96 28.57
N THR A 594 8.12 -1.91 28.69
CA THR A 594 7.80 -3.34 28.80
C THR A 594 7.04 -3.62 30.09
N GLU A 595 7.52 -3.14 31.23
CA GLU A 595 6.85 -3.28 32.53
C GLU A 595 5.46 -2.62 32.54
N ALA A 596 5.33 -1.44 31.93
CA ALA A 596 4.06 -0.72 31.82
C ALA A 596 3.06 -1.49 30.96
N ARG A 597 3.48 -1.98 29.79
CA ARG A 597 2.66 -2.84 28.92
C ARG A 597 2.19 -4.09 29.66
N ASP A 598 3.09 -4.77 30.35
CA ASP A 598 2.78 -6.00 31.09
C ASP A 598 1.89 -5.73 32.31
N ARG A 599 1.96 -4.53 32.89
CA ARG A 599 1.00 -4.05 33.90
C ARG A 599 -0.39 -3.85 33.30
N VAL A 600 -0.51 -3.18 32.15
CA VAL A 600 -1.79 -2.97 31.46
C VAL A 600 -2.43 -4.31 31.08
N LEU A 601 -1.65 -5.27 30.60
CA LEU A 601 -2.13 -6.63 30.30
C LEU A 601 -2.71 -7.33 31.54
N ARG A 602 -2.04 -7.22 32.69
CA ARG A 602 -2.54 -7.77 33.96
C ARG A 602 -3.82 -7.07 34.44
N GLU A 603 -3.89 -5.75 34.31
CA GLU A 603 -5.10 -4.98 34.63
C GLU A 603 -6.29 -5.41 33.76
N TRP A 604 -6.05 -5.61 32.45
CA TRP A 604 -7.08 -6.03 31.51
C TRP A 604 -7.60 -7.45 31.81
N ASP A 605 -6.70 -8.38 32.09
CA ASP A 605 -7.03 -9.76 32.51
C ASP A 605 -7.97 -9.77 33.73
N THR A 606 -7.60 -9.05 34.79
CA THR A 606 -8.42 -8.92 36.01
C THR A 606 -9.76 -8.23 35.71
N TYR A 607 -9.75 -7.14 34.95
CA TYR A 607 -10.96 -6.37 34.65
C TYR A 607 -12.01 -7.21 33.91
N THR A 608 -11.61 -7.92 32.86
CA THR A 608 -12.52 -8.73 32.04
C THR A 608 -13.08 -9.91 32.83
N TYR A 609 -12.26 -10.60 33.62
CA TYR A 609 -12.72 -11.69 34.47
C TYR A 609 -13.69 -11.21 35.57
N ARG A 610 -13.40 -10.05 36.17
CA ARG A 610 -14.24 -9.45 37.20
C ARG A 610 -15.66 -9.17 36.72
N GLN A 611 -15.87 -8.83 35.44
CA GLN A 611 -17.22 -8.67 34.88
C GLN A 611 -18.07 -9.95 34.93
N ALA A 612 -17.45 -11.14 34.83
CA ALA A 612 -18.14 -12.41 34.98
C ALA A 612 -18.38 -12.76 36.47
N TYR A 613 -17.38 -12.51 37.31
CA TYR A 613 -17.46 -12.74 38.76
C TYR A 613 -18.55 -11.88 39.41
N ASP A 614 -18.55 -10.58 39.15
CA ASP A 614 -19.53 -9.64 39.71
C ASP A 614 -20.96 -9.95 39.21
N HIS A 615 -21.11 -10.40 37.96
CA HIS A 615 -22.41 -10.84 37.42
C HIS A 615 -22.92 -12.09 38.12
N LEU A 616 -22.05 -13.08 38.37
CA LEU A 616 -22.42 -14.29 39.11
C LEU A 616 -22.89 -13.97 40.54
N LEU A 617 -22.26 -13.00 41.20
CA LEU A 617 -22.68 -12.55 42.53
C LEU A 617 -24.02 -11.81 42.52
N ALA A 618 -24.24 -10.94 41.54
CA ALA A 618 -25.47 -10.17 41.40
C ALA A 618 -26.67 -11.02 40.93
N HIS A 619 -26.41 -11.97 40.03
CA HIS A 619 -27.42 -12.80 39.35
C HIS A 619 -27.00 -14.28 39.38
N PRO A 620 -27.09 -14.96 40.54
CA PRO A 620 -26.61 -16.35 40.69
C PRO A 620 -27.37 -17.37 39.84
N ASP A 621 -28.56 -17.02 39.36
CA ASP A 621 -29.42 -17.87 38.53
C ASP A 621 -29.11 -17.71 37.03
N ASP A 622 -28.43 -16.62 36.63
CA ASP A 622 -28.13 -16.30 35.23
C ASP A 622 -26.78 -16.89 34.79
N VAL A 623 -26.67 -18.21 34.95
CA VAL A 623 -25.47 -18.98 34.66
C VAL A 623 -25.10 -19.00 33.17
N ALA A 624 -26.07 -18.75 32.28
CA ALA A 624 -25.86 -18.65 30.84
C ALA A 624 -25.05 -17.40 30.46
N GLU A 625 -25.40 -16.26 31.05
CA GLU A 625 -24.68 -15.00 30.84
C GLU A 625 -23.27 -15.04 31.44
N VAL A 626 -23.10 -15.67 32.61
CA VAL A 626 -21.77 -15.92 33.20
C VAL A 626 -20.92 -16.77 32.24
N ALA A 627 -21.47 -17.86 31.69
CA ALA A 627 -20.76 -18.67 30.69
C ALA A 627 -20.41 -17.87 29.42
N ARG A 628 -21.31 -17.00 28.94
CA ARG A 628 -21.03 -16.11 27.79
C ARG A 628 -19.87 -15.15 28.09
N ARG A 629 -19.85 -14.52 29.26
CA ARG A 629 -18.78 -13.61 29.70
C ARG A 629 -17.46 -14.34 29.87
N LEU A 630 -17.45 -15.54 30.46
CA LEU A 630 -16.23 -16.35 30.62
C LEU A 630 -15.68 -16.87 29.27
N ARG A 631 -16.54 -17.17 28.29
CA ARG A 631 -16.09 -17.46 26.91
C ARG A 631 -15.46 -16.23 26.26
N THR A 632 -16.02 -15.04 26.51
CA THR A 632 -15.47 -13.77 26.03
C THR A 632 -14.10 -13.52 26.67
N TYR A 633 -13.99 -13.70 28.00
CA TYR A 633 -12.74 -13.64 28.74
C TYR A 633 -11.68 -14.59 28.17
N LEU A 634 -11.99 -15.87 27.97
CA LEU A 634 -11.02 -16.85 27.43
C LEU A 634 -10.66 -16.60 25.97
N ARG A 635 -11.52 -15.94 25.19
CA ARG A 635 -11.20 -15.52 23.82
C ARG A 635 -10.09 -14.48 23.85
N ASP A 636 -10.18 -13.53 24.77
CA ASP A 636 -9.28 -12.37 24.86
C ASP A 636 -8.04 -12.67 25.74
N HIS A 637 -8.15 -13.60 26.70
CA HIS A 637 -7.12 -13.98 27.67
C HIS A 637 -7.00 -15.51 27.80
N ARG A 638 -6.58 -16.18 26.72
CA ARG A 638 -6.48 -17.65 26.68
C ARG A 638 -5.64 -18.25 27.80
N GLU A 639 -4.55 -17.58 28.17
CA GLU A 639 -3.60 -17.99 29.21
C GLU A 639 -3.61 -17.01 30.40
N GLY A 640 -4.71 -16.26 30.57
CA GLY A 640 -4.87 -15.34 31.69
C GLY A 640 -4.83 -16.04 33.05
N ARG A 641 -4.61 -15.27 34.11
CA ARG A 641 -4.49 -15.78 35.49
C ARG A 641 -5.70 -16.62 35.91
N TYR A 642 -6.88 -16.24 35.44
CA TYR A 642 -8.16 -16.87 35.79
C TYR A 642 -8.66 -17.84 34.71
N ALA A 643 -7.83 -18.20 33.73
CA ALA A 643 -8.22 -19.07 32.63
C ALA A 643 -8.63 -20.48 33.11
N THR A 644 -7.94 -21.01 34.12
CA THR A 644 -8.28 -22.33 34.69
C THR A 644 -9.67 -22.35 35.31
N ASP A 645 -10.00 -21.34 36.13
CA ASP A 645 -11.31 -21.19 36.75
C ASP A 645 -12.42 -21.02 35.71
N ALA A 646 -12.18 -20.17 34.71
CA ALA A 646 -13.11 -19.96 33.61
C ALA A 646 -13.39 -21.26 32.84
N ARG A 647 -12.36 -22.04 32.51
CA ARG A 647 -12.50 -23.34 31.84
C ARG A 647 -13.24 -24.35 32.71
N GLN A 648 -12.97 -24.40 34.01
CA GLN A 648 -13.67 -25.29 34.93
C GLN A 648 -15.16 -24.96 35.01
N TYR A 649 -15.51 -23.67 35.06
CA TYR A 649 -16.90 -23.22 35.03
C TYR A 649 -17.59 -23.58 33.71
N LEU A 650 -16.92 -23.38 32.58
CA LEU A 650 -17.49 -23.72 31.26
C LEU A 650 -17.67 -25.23 31.07
N ALA A 651 -16.73 -26.05 31.54
CA ALA A 651 -16.88 -27.50 31.52
C ALA A 651 -18.08 -27.96 32.38
N TRP A 652 -18.31 -27.32 33.53
CA TRP A 652 -19.51 -27.54 34.31
C TRP A 652 -20.78 -27.09 33.58
N TRP A 653 -20.76 -25.90 32.97
CA TRP A 653 -21.88 -25.37 32.17
C TRP A 653 -22.28 -26.32 31.04
N ASP A 654 -21.30 -26.82 30.28
CA ASP A 654 -21.54 -27.75 29.17
C ASP A 654 -22.11 -29.07 29.70
N LYS A 655 -21.65 -29.56 30.87
CA LYS A 655 -22.19 -30.76 31.53
C LYS A 655 -23.64 -30.61 31.97
N VAL A 656 -24.03 -29.47 32.54
CA VAL A 656 -25.41 -29.25 33.05
C VAL A 656 -26.39 -28.86 31.95
N SER A 657 -25.91 -28.37 30.81
CA SER A 657 -26.75 -27.97 29.67
C SER A 657 -27.37 -29.16 28.92
N VAL A 658 -26.83 -30.38 29.13
CA VAL A 658 -27.34 -31.63 28.57
C VAL A 658 -27.92 -32.53 29.67
N PRO A 659 -28.84 -33.46 29.35
CA PRO A 659 -29.38 -34.38 30.34
C PRO A 659 -28.29 -35.24 30.99
N GLY A 660 -28.04 -35.04 32.29
CA GLY A 660 -27.09 -35.78 33.10
C GLY A 660 -27.76 -36.56 34.23
N GLU A 661 -27.07 -37.55 34.78
CA GLU A 661 -27.54 -38.35 35.90
C GLU A 661 -26.93 -37.89 37.23
N TYR A 662 -27.78 -37.68 38.23
CA TYR A 662 -27.39 -37.21 39.55
C TYR A 662 -27.91 -38.13 40.64
N ARG A 663 -27.02 -38.51 41.58
CA ARG A 663 -27.43 -39.28 42.75
C ARG A 663 -28.01 -38.33 43.79
N VAL A 664 -29.19 -38.68 44.29
CA VAL A 664 -29.90 -37.91 45.32
C VAL A 664 -30.22 -38.82 46.50
N THR A 665 -29.90 -38.34 47.69
CA THR A 665 -30.17 -38.98 48.97
C THR A 665 -31.12 -38.10 49.78
N LEU A 666 -32.29 -38.62 50.10
CA LEU A 666 -33.22 -38.04 51.06
C LEU A 666 -32.75 -38.41 52.46
N ARG A 667 -32.38 -37.41 53.28
CA ARG A 667 -31.83 -37.62 54.63
C ARG A 667 -32.93 -37.70 55.66
N ARG A 668 -33.64 -36.59 55.85
CA ARG A 668 -34.66 -36.42 56.89
C ARG A 668 -35.68 -35.37 56.50
N GLY A 669 -36.79 -35.32 57.22
CA GLY A 669 -37.80 -34.29 57.07
C GLY A 669 -38.40 -33.87 58.39
N VAL A 670 -39.14 -32.77 58.35
CA VAL A 670 -40.04 -32.31 59.39
C VAL A 670 -41.36 -32.02 58.69
N VAL A 671 -42.47 -32.45 59.26
CA VAL A 671 -43.82 -32.18 58.78
C VAL A 671 -44.62 -31.58 59.94
N GLU A 672 -45.61 -30.74 59.63
CA GLU A 672 -46.40 -30.07 60.65
C GLU A 672 -47.21 -31.06 61.51
N PRO A 673 -47.48 -30.75 62.80
CA PRO A 673 -48.16 -31.67 63.72
C PRO A 673 -49.62 -31.95 63.38
N ASP A 674 -50.24 -31.11 62.55
CA ASP A 674 -51.63 -31.23 62.07
C ASP A 674 -51.76 -32.19 60.87
N VAL A 675 -50.65 -32.71 60.36
CA VAL A 675 -50.62 -33.75 59.33
C VAL A 675 -50.69 -35.15 59.96
N GLY A 676 -51.70 -35.93 59.59
CA GLY A 676 -51.94 -37.27 60.12
C GLY A 676 -53.15 -37.30 61.05
N LYS A 677 -53.48 -38.45 61.64
CA LYS A 677 -54.69 -38.58 62.48
C LYS A 677 -54.45 -37.98 63.87
N TYR A 678 -55.50 -37.40 64.45
CA TYR A 678 -55.55 -36.94 65.85
C TYR A 678 -55.35 -38.07 66.88
N LEU A 679 -55.41 -39.34 66.45
CA LEU A 679 -55.37 -40.56 67.30
C LEU A 679 -54.23 -41.54 66.94
N SER A 680 -53.42 -41.27 65.90
CA SER A 680 -52.22 -42.06 65.59
C SER A 680 -50.96 -41.32 66.05
N GLY A 681 -49.87 -42.04 66.31
CA GLY A 681 -48.60 -41.47 66.80
C GLY A 681 -47.85 -40.60 65.77
N GLY A 682 -48.46 -40.36 64.59
CA GLY A 682 -47.96 -39.55 63.48
C GLY A 682 -48.46 -40.11 62.12
N PRO A 683 -48.12 -39.45 61.01
CA PRO A 683 -48.42 -39.91 59.64
C PRO A 683 -47.42 -40.96 59.13
N ASP A 684 -47.80 -41.71 58.09
CA ASP A 684 -46.96 -42.71 57.42
C ASP A 684 -46.36 -42.12 56.12
N LEU A 685 -45.15 -41.56 56.21
CA LEU A 685 -44.62 -40.65 55.19
C LEU A 685 -43.68 -41.29 54.17
N GLY A 686 -43.98 -41.09 52.89
CA GLY A 686 -43.11 -41.34 51.73
C GLY A 686 -42.84 -40.07 50.92
N VAL A 687 -41.77 -40.06 50.12
CA VAL A 687 -41.40 -38.93 49.26
C VAL A 687 -41.20 -39.37 47.82
N VAL A 688 -41.79 -38.62 46.90
CA VAL A 688 -41.66 -38.78 45.45
C VAL A 688 -41.04 -37.53 44.86
N ILE A 689 -40.07 -37.69 43.95
CA ILE A 689 -39.46 -36.59 43.20
C ILE A 689 -39.87 -36.71 41.75
N GLU A 690 -40.35 -35.62 41.16
CA GLU A 690 -40.69 -35.52 39.75
C GLU A 690 -39.77 -34.49 39.08
N VAL A 691 -39.08 -34.90 38.01
CA VAL A 691 -38.18 -34.04 37.23
C VAL A 691 -38.56 -34.13 35.77
N ALA A 692 -38.90 -32.99 35.16
CA ALA A 692 -39.37 -32.91 33.76
C ALA A 692 -40.46 -33.96 33.41
N GLY A 693 -41.38 -34.24 34.33
CA GLY A 693 -42.45 -35.23 34.17
C GLY A 693 -42.05 -36.68 34.47
N ILE A 694 -40.77 -36.96 34.75
CA ILE A 694 -40.29 -38.29 35.13
C ILE A 694 -40.33 -38.42 36.65
N THR A 695 -41.01 -39.46 37.14
CA THR A 695 -41.17 -39.72 38.57
C THR A 695 -40.09 -40.67 39.11
N TYR A 696 -39.52 -40.32 40.27
CA TYR A 696 -38.50 -41.03 41.01
C TYR A 696 -39.00 -41.32 42.44
N GLY A 697 -38.94 -42.59 42.84
CA GLY A 697 -39.46 -43.07 44.13
C GLY A 697 -40.70 -43.96 43.95
N PRO A 698 -41.54 -44.12 45.00
CA PRO A 698 -41.43 -43.44 46.30
C PRO A 698 -40.20 -43.90 47.12
N SER A 699 -39.80 -43.08 48.09
CA SER A 699 -38.90 -43.50 49.16
C SER A 699 -39.57 -44.59 50.03
N PRO A 700 -38.80 -45.31 50.88
CA PRO A 700 -39.39 -46.12 51.94
C PRO A 700 -40.33 -45.29 52.81
N VAL A 701 -41.42 -45.91 53.27
CA VAL A 701 -42.41 -45.27 54.15
C VAL A 701 -41.91 -45.32 55.58
N VAL A 702 -41.81 -44.15 56.23
CA VAL A 702 -41.49 -44.04 57.66
C VAL A 702 -42.79 -43.87 58.41
N ARG A 703 -43.10 -44.83 59.28
CA ARG A 703 -44.39 -44.88 59.96
C ARG A 703 -44.46 -43.99 61.19
N ASN A 704 -45.65 -43.46 61.47
CA ASN A 704 -45.98 -42.70 62.67
C ASN A 704 -44.94 -41.65 63.08
N SER A 705 -44.52 -40.77 62.17
CA SER A 705 -43.47 -39.78 62.48
C SER A 705 -43.68 -38.45 61.78
N HIS A 706 -43.67 -37.36 62.55
CA HIS A 706 -43.60 -35.99 62.03
C HIS A 706 -42.16 -35.53 61.76
N GLN A 707 -41.16 -36.32 62.17
CA GLN A 707 -39.74 -36.05 61.92
C GLN A 707 -39.06 -37.29 61.32
N PRO A 708 -39.50 -37.74 60.13
CA PRO A 708 -38.97 -38.95 59.51
C PRO A 708 -37.48 -38.81 59.16
N ILE A 709 -36.73 -39.87 59.41
CA ILE A 709 -35.36 -40.05 58.93
C ILE A 709 -35.41 -41.19 57.92
N TRP A 710 -35.09 -40.87 56.66
CA TRP A 710 -35.10 -41.85 55.58
C TRP A 710 -33.70 -42.39 55.29
N ASP A 711 -32.69 -41.51 55.28
CA ASP A 711 -31.32 -41.78 54.80
C ASP A 711 -31.29 -42.66 53.52
N TYR A 712 -32.20 -42.36 52.61
CA TYR A 712 -32.49 -43.16 51.44
C TYR A 712 -31.90 -42.53 50.18
N THR A 713 -31.07 -43.28 49.46
CA THR A 713 -30.61 -42.91 48.12
C THR A 713 -31.53 -43.51 47.09
N PHE A 714 -32.11 -42.67 46.23
CA PHE A 714 -33.00 -43.14 45.16
C PHE A 714 -32.26 -44.13 44.26
N SER A 715 -32.88 -45.29 44.01
CA SER A 715 -32.28 -46.40 43.27
C SER A 715 -31.95 -46.03 41.82
N ARG A 716 -32.79 -45.18 41.21
CA ARG A 716 -32.57 -44.61 39.88
C ARG A 716 -31.95 -43.22 40.02
N PRO A 717 -30.79 -42.95 39.38
CA PRO A 717 -30.25 -41.60 39.29
C PRO A 717 -31.27 -40.64 38.68
N ILE A 718 -31.35 -39.45 39.24
CA ILE A 718 -32.23 -38.40 38.72
C ILE A 718 -31.61 -37.86 37.44
N ARG A 719 -32.35 -37.95 36.33
CA ARG A 719 -31.94 -37.41 35.03
C ARG A 719 -32.45 -35.98 34.94
N TRP A 720 -31.54 -35.03 34.78
CA TRP A 720 -31.86 -33.60 34.77
C TRP A 720 -30.96 -32.86 33.79
N LYS A 721 -31.50 -31.84 33.12
CA LYS A 721 -30.74 -30.78 32.43
C LYS A 721 -31.15 -29.41 32.94
N LEU A 722 -30.31 -28.41 32.69
CA LEU A 722 -30.59 -27.01 32.98
C LEU A 722 -31.98 -26.59 32.48
N GLY A 723 -32.77 -25.97 33.36
CA GLY A 723 -34.14 -25.54 33.09
C GLY A 723 -35.24 -26.59 33.35
N ASP A 724 -34.89 -27.86 33.56
CA ASP A 724 -35.90 -28.86 33.91
C ASP A 724 -36.46 -28.59 35.32
N PRO A 725 -37.79 -28.52 35.48
CA PRO A 725 -38.42 -28.25 36.77
C PRO A 725 -38.31 -29.46 37.70
N VAL A 726 -38.22 -29.19 39.00
CA VAL A 726 -38.19 -30.21 40.05
C VAL A 726 -39.38 -30.01 40.98
N THR A 727 -40.16 -31.07 41.15
CA THR A 727 -41.30 -31.12 42.07
C THR A 727 -41.10 -32.25 43.07
N VAL A 728 -41.24 -31.98 44.36
CA VAL A 728 -41.14 -32.98 45.43
C VAL A 728 -42.49 -33.10 46.12
N ARG A 729 -43.02 -34.32 46.19
CA ARG A 729 -44.31 -34.62 46.84
C ARG A 729 -44.07 -35.47 48.08
N ILE A 730 -44.67 -35.07 49.19
CA ILE A 730 -44.74 -35.87 50.41
C ILE A 730 -46.10 -36.57 50.41
N ILE A 731 -46.09 -37.89 50.51
CA ILE A 731 -47.27 -38.75 50.45
C ILE A 731 -47.48 -39.38 51.82
N ASP A 732 -48.72 -39.33 52.31
CA ASP A 732 -49.15 -40.09 53.49
C ASP A 732 -49.88 -41.36 53.03
N HIS A 733 -49.41 -42.50 53.52
CA HIS A 733 -49.81 -43.85 53.12
C HIS A 733 -50.84 -44.49 54.05
N ASP A 734 -51.40 -43.74 55.01
CA ASP A 734 -52.29 -44.29 56.02
C ASP A 734 -53.53 -45.00 55.43
N TRP A 735 -54.36 -44.35 54.60
CA TRP A 735 -55.69 -44.87 54.18
C TRP A 735 -55.97 -44.71 52.67
N SER A 736 -55.45 -43.64 52.07
CA SER A 736 -55.43 -43.40 50.63
C SER A 736 -54.14 -42.63 50.37
N ASP A 737 -53.31 -43.07 49.43
CA ASP A 737 -52.05 -42.41 49.07
C ASP A 737 -52.31 -40.94 48.72
N SER A 738 -52.22 -40.08 49.74
CA SER A 738 -52.67 -38.69 49.66
C SER A 738 -51.45 -37.79 49.72
N THR A 739 -51.37 -36.85 48.77
CA THR A 739 -50.26 -35.89 48.75
C THR A 739 -50.52 -34.85 49.82
N VAL A 740 -49.73 -34.88 50.90
CA VAL A 740 -49.84 -33.92 52.00
C VAL A 740 -49.18 -32.59 51.65
N PHE A 741 -48.01 -32.65 51.01
CA PHE A 741 -47.28 -31.46 50.61
C PHE A 741 -46.68 -31.61 49.22
N THR A 742 -46.75 -30.54 48.43
CA THR A 742 -46.05 -30.41 47.16
C THR A 742 -45.09 -29.22 47.23
N LEU A 743 -43.80 -29.50 47.04
CA LEU A 743 -42.71 -28.53 47.05
C LEU A 743 -42.21 -28.37 45.61
N ASN A 744 -42.55 -27.25 44.98
CA ASN A 744 -42.13 -26.94 43.61
C ASN A 744 -40.87 -26.07 43.64
N SER A 745 -39.95 -26.30 42.70
CA SER A 745 -38.94 -25.30 42.35
C SER A 745 -39.61 -23.99 41.94
N ARG A 746 -38.93 -22.84 42.15
CA ARG A 746 -39.45 -21.55 41.69
C ARG A 746 -39.74 -21.60 40.18
N LYS A 747 -40.85 -21.00 39.76
CA LYS A 747 -41.26 -20.99 38.35
C LYS A 747 -40.16 -20.34 37.51
N GLY A 748 -39.59 -21.09 36.57
CA GLY A 748 -38.49 -20.60 35.72
C GLY A 748 -37.10 -20.62 36.37
N ASP A 749 -36.90 -21.31 37.50
CA ASP A 749 -35.56 -21.51 38.09
C ASP A 749 -34.71 -22.41 37.19
N PRO A 750 -33.68 -21.87 36.50
CA PRO A 750 -32.87 -22.66 35.59
C PRO A 750 -32.03 -23.71 36.34
N LEU A 751 -31.82 -23.54 37.65
CA LEU A 751 -31.01 -24.39 38.51
C LEU A 751 -31.85 -25.20 39.51
N ALA A 752 -33.09 -25.57 39.15
CA ALA A 752 -34.03 -26.26 40.03
C ALA A 752 -33.44 -27.49 40.76
N MET A 753 -32.48 -28.20 40.16
CA MET A 753 -31.75 -29.32 40.77
C MET A 753 -31.05 -28.97 42.09
N ARG A 754 -30.66 -27.71 42.31
CA ARG A 754 -30.04 -27.26 43.57
C ARG A 754 -30.95 -27.44 44.77
N ASN A 755 -32.27 -27.49 44.56
CA ASN A 755 -33.26 -27.72 45.62
C ASN A 755 -33.14 -29.13 46.23
N LEU A 756 -32.51 -30.06 45.53
CA LEU A 756 -32.17 -31.40 46.00
C LEU A 756 -30.78 -31.47 46.64
N THR A 757 -30.21 -30.32 47.00
CA THR A 757 -28.96 -30.18 47.74
C THR A 757 -29.18 -29.23 48.93
N GLY A 758 -29.37 -29.77 50.12
CA GLY A 758 -29.61 -29.00 51.35
C GLY A 758 -31.06 -29.11 51.85
N THR A 759 -31.53 -28.08 52.56
CA THR A 759 -32.88 -28.07 53.15
C THR A 759 -33.87 -27.38 52.22
N LEU A 760 -34.86 -28.13 51.74
CA LEU A 760 -35.99 -27.64 50.98
C LEU A 760 -37.14 -27.26 51.93
N LYS A 761 -37.71 -26.07 51.74
CA LYS A 761 -38.85 -25.55 52.51
C LYS A 761 -39.96 -25.06 51.57
N PRO A 762 -41.23 -25.07 52.01
CA PRO A 762 -42.35 -24.51 51.25
C PRO A 762 -42.17 -23.02 50.97
N ALA A 763 -42.55 -22.59 49.77
CA ALA A 763 -42.48 -21.19 49.37
C ALA A 763 -43.39 -20.25 50.19
N LYS A 764 -44.47 -20.79 50.79
CA LYS A 764 -45.43 -20.05 51.62
C LYS A 764 -45.02 -19.94 53.10
N GLY A 765 -43.83 -20.42 53.48
CA GLY A 765 -43.46 -20.61 54.89
C GLY A 765 -44.11 -21.87 55.50
N GLY A 766 -43.72 -22.20 56.73
CA GLY A 766 -44.19 -23.40 57.44
C GLY A 766 -43.07 -24.13 58.19
N LYS A 767 -43.43 -25.11 59.03
CA LYS A 767 -42.46 -25.99 59.72
C LYS A 767 -42.04 -27.19 58.86
N THR A 768 -42.81 -27.47 57.80
CA THR A 768 -42.49 -28.57 56.89
C THR A 768 -41.17 -28.32 56.16
N SER A 769 -40.25 -29.29 56.16
CA SER A 769 -38.98 -29.20 55.44
C SER A 769 -38.43 -30.58 55.11
N LEU A 770 -37.67 -30.70 54.03
CA LEU A 770 -36.94 -31.91 53.65
C LEU A 770 -35.46 -31.61 53.49
N VAL A 771 -34.59 -32.52 53.90
CA VAL A 771 -33.14 -32.39 53.74
C VAL A 771 -32.66 -33.41 52.73
N PHE A 772 -32.07 -32.92 51.65
CA PHE A 772 -31.47 -33.72 50.59
C PHE A 772 -29.95 -33.55 50.54
N THR A 773 -29.27 -34.56 50.01
CA THR A 773 -27.88 -34.49 49.56
C THR A 773 -27.82 -34.96 48.12
N SER A 774 -27.15 -34.25 47.23
CA SER A 774 -26.96 -34.73 45.85
C SER A 774 -25.52 -34.60 45.37
N SER A 775 -25.21 -35.31 44.28
CA SER A 775 -23.94 -35.17 43.57
C SER A 775 -23.86 -33.91 42.68
N PHE A 776 -24.88 -33.05 42.69
CA PHE A 776 -24.86 -31.77 41.98
C PHE A 776 -24.06 -30.73 42.78
N GLN A 777 -22.98 -30.24 42.19
CA GLN A 777 -22.14 -29.17 42.75
C GLN A 777 -21.93 -28.08 41.71
N MET A 778 -22.03 -26.83 42.14
CA MET A 778 -21.75 -25.66 41.32
C MET A 778 -20.31 -25.18 41.59
N PRO A 779 -19.49 -24.94 40.55
CA PRO A 779 -18.14 -24.42 40.71
C PRO A 779 -18.17 -23.01 41.28
N ARG A 780 -17.16 -22.67 42.08
CA ARG A 780 -16.93 -21.32 42.59
C ARG A 780 -15.86 -20.65 41.74
N LEU A 781 -16.11 -19.41 41.34
CA LEU A 781 -15.10 -18.56 40.71
C LEU A 781 -14.20 -17.97 41.79
N SER A 782 -12.87 -17.99 41.60
CA SER A 782 -11.96 -17.29 42.51
C SER A 782 -12.22 -15.79 42.47
N LYS A 783 -12.08 -15.14 43.63
CA LYS A 783 -12.26 -13.70 43.73
C LYS A 783 -11.11 -12.99 42.99
N PRO A 784 -11.39 -12.04 42.08
CA PRO A 784 -10.34 -11.21 41.49
C PRO A 784 -9.72 -10.31 42.56
N ASP A 785 -8.39 -10.21 42.54
CA ASP A 785 -7.62 -9.39 43.49
C ASP A 785 -7.73 -7.89 43.19
#